data_AF-A0A815I3U9-F1
#
_entry.id   AF-A0A815I3U9-F1
#
_cell.length_a   1.000
_cell.length_b   1.000
_cell.length_c   1.000
_cell.angle_alpha   90.00
_cell.angle_beta   90.00
_cell.angle_gamma   90.00
#
_symmetry.space_group_name_H-M   'P 1'
#
loop_
_entity.id
_entity.type
_entity.pdbx_description
1 polymer ?
#
loop_
_entity_poly.entity_id
_entity_poly.type
_entity_poly.pdbx_seq_one_letter_code
_entity_poly.pdbx_strand_id
1 'polypeptide(L)'
;MTLMMAGYRFISICVFAFVLEVRSTDPSCKGVLNTNEILREEPRFVSSIGNGKRYVVGSGYDKIHILHVYGGTPYDMGYAYGKLMSEELKQLVPEYFTYLENKVESLIKELPPLVAKWIAELGLKGALDLNYDITRIYTPPWYDEELRGLAAGSGISYQDIRRLNLLPELIKAACTVLGAWGESTVTTTTLLHLRSLDWDENAPIAKYAAITVYHPNASYEGYTEHYHNYYKQNYSTSHTFANFGYTGLIGSIGAYNDVSVGLGQKVWITKEQDITSRLGNPWTYVLRDVIQFSDSIDTALTMLLNAKRTCSVHLGLGEYHRNTSSASERTIDFLGIEYSAKEFNVFSWKDMYNTPNHPILNDVVYWDPYVQPSNNKCLGSLLIEHYGKLDPPTIIRNITSLLRTGNTLNLVLDYAENAAYLAYSAPDDPQGPLEAFNRVHTRIDMAKFVVQLADPNCNGKPNTNAIVRTAPVLVSSISNGKRFIVGSGYDKIHIVHLYGGTPYDMGYAYGKLMSKEIQALIPEYYEYLDKTIEDALKKLPPFVAKWIAELGLPGALDLTYEITRFYTPPWYDEELRGLAAGSGISYENLRRMNLLPELIKAACTVLGAWGESTTSSTLLHLRALDWDDKAPIAKYATVVVYHPNASYEGYTQNFHKYYRQENYKSHAFANFGYLGLIGSLSAYSEASIGLGEKVWITKETDITTRFGNPWTYVLRDVIQFADSIDTALTMIANAHRTCSIHLGLGAYERNATSHGDQNVGFRGIEYSAKELNIFNWQDMYNTPNHPILKDVVYWDKHVQPSNDPCLGSLLVGQYGHLNAANIIQNITSLSETGDALNLIMDYAENAAYIAYSAPDDPQGPLEAFNRAHTRLDMAQLFAEPSPK
;
A
#
# COMPACT_ATOMS: atom_id res chain seq x y z
N MET A 1 -3.31 -75.96 -42.76
CA MET A 1 -2.05 -75.68 -43.45
C MET A 1 -1.43 -74.46 -42.79
N THR A 2 -0.25 -74.64 -42.22
CA THR A 2 0.39 -73.84 -41.18
C THR A 2 0.79 -72.44 -41.64
N LEU A 3 0.45 -71.38 -40.89
CA LEU A 3 1.16 -70.09 -40.98
C LEU A 3 1.39 -69.53 -39.56
N MET A 4 2.67 -69.41 -39.23
CA MET A 4 3.22 -68.93 -37.95
C MET A 4 3.19 -67.40 -37.85
N MET A 5 2.79 -66.91 -36.68
CA MET A 5 3.01 -65.55 -36.19
C MET A 5 4.48 -65.34 -35.77
N ALA A 6 5.07 -64.18 -36.09
CA ALA A 6 6.27 -63.70 -35.40
C ALA A 6 6.36 -62.15 -35.41
N GLY A 7 6.17 -61.59 -34.21
CA GLY A 7 6.90 -60.47 -33.58
C GLY A 7 7.28 -59.21 -34.35
N TYR A 8 6.60 -58.10 -34.07
CA TYR A 8 7.09 -56.73 -34.28
C TYR A 8 8.06 -56.33 -33.16
N ARG A 9 9.29 -55.91 -33.52
CA ARG A 9 10.22 -55.17 -32.63
C ARG A 9 10.12 -53.67 -32.94
N PHE A 10 9.87 -52.88 -31.90
CA PHE A 10 9.97 -51.41 -31.90
C PHE A 10 11.44 -50.98 -32.06
N ILE A 11 11.70 -50.08 -33.00
CA ILE A 11 12.95 -49.30 -33.09
C ILE A 11 12.68 -47.96 -32.44
N SER A 12 13.43 -47.64 -31.39
CA SER A 12 13.41 -46.34 -30.72
C SER A 12 14.16 -45.32 -31.58
N ILE A 13 13.46 -44.29 -32.08
CA ILE A 13 14.06 -43.16 -32.79
C ILE A 13 14.28 -42.05 -31.76
N CYS A 14 15.54 -41.78 -31.42
CA CYS A 14 15.95 -40.58 -30.68
C CYS A 14 15.70 -39.35 -31.55
N VAL A 15 14.70 -38.55 -31.20
CA VAL A 15 14.52 -37.20 -31.75
C VAL A 15 15.41 -36.24 -30.94
N PHE A 16 16.51 -35.79 -31.55
CA PHE A 16 17.24 -34.62 -31.07
C PHE A 16 16.34 -33.39 -31.27
N ALA A 17 15.78 -32.85 -30.19
CA ALA A 17 15.18 -31.52 -30.21
C ALA A 17 16.31 -30.49 -30.33
N PHE A 18 16.48 -29.90 -31.53
CA PHE A 18 17.24 -28.67 -31.69
C PHE A 18 16.48 -27.56 -30.97
N VAL A 19 16.94 -27.18 -29.77
CA VAL A 19 16.57 -25.91 -29.16
C VAL A 19 17.21 -24.82 -30.03
N LEU A 20 16.39 -24.12 -30.81
CA LEU A 20 16.81 -22.89 -31.48
C LEU A 20 17.15 -21.86 -30.40
N GLU A 21 18.45 -21.65 -30.14
CA GLU A 21 18.91 -20.51 -29.34
C GLU A 21 18.47 -19.23 -30.06
N VAL A 22 17.44 -18.56 -29.52
CA VAL A 22 17.05 -17.23 -29.98
C VAL A 22 18.14 -16.26 -29.56
N ARG A 23 18.92 -15.78 -30.54
CA ARG A 23 19.96 -14.77 -30.37
C ARG A 23 19.45 -13.42 -30.82
N SER A 24 20.01 -12.33 -30.28
CA SER A 24 19.75 -10.98 -30.78
C SER A 24 19.96 -10.89 -32.28
N THR A 25 19.19 -10.03 -32.94
CA THR A 25 19.40 -9.69 -34.34
C THR A 25 20.74 -8.97 -34.60
N ASP A 26 21.34 -8.38 -33.56
CA ASP A 26 22.64 -7.71 -33.64
C ASP A 26 23.81 -8.64 -33.23
N PRO A 27 24.80 -8.91 -34.11
CA PRO A 27 25.93 -9.78 -33.80
C PRO A 27 26.89 -9.25 -32.73
N SER A 28 26.80 -7.97 -32.35
CA SER A 28 27.56 -7.41 -31.22
C SER A 28 27.04 -7.88 -29.86
N CYS A 29 25.80 -8.34 -29.78
CA CYS A 29 25.21 -8.92 -28.59
C CYS A 29 25.58 -10.40 -28.48
N LYS A 30 26.38 -10.72 -27.46
CA LYS A 30 26.97 -12.06 -27.28
C LYS A 30 26.27 -12.91 -26.24
N GLY A 31 25.28 -12.36 -25.53
CA GLY A 31 24.53 -13.08 -24.52
C GLY A 31 23.45 -13.98 -25.09
N VAL A 32 22.75 -14.64 -24.18
CA VAL A 32 21.56 -15.46 -24.45
C VAL A 32 20.39 -14.91 -23.64
N LEU A 33 19.16 -15.30 -23.96
CA LEU A 33 18.00 -14.88 -23.17
C LEU A 33 18.04 -15.51 -21.77
N ASN A 34 17.74 -14.71 -20.75
CA ASN A 34 17.43 -15.25 -19.42
C ASN A 34 15.98 -15.72 -19.44
N THR A 35 15.76 -17.03 -19.38
CA THR A 35 14.41 -17.63 -19.38
C THR A 35 13.93 -18.01 -18.00
N ASN A 36 14.66 -17.64 -16.94
CA ASN A 36 14.26 -17.95 -15.58
C ASN A 36 12.96 -17.22 -15.21
N GLU A 37 12.20 -17.85 -14.34
CA GLU A 37 11.05 -17.21 -13.72
C GLU A 37 11.52 -16.12 -12.76
N ILE A 38 10.81 -15.00 -12.70
CA ILE A 38 11.07 -13.96 -11.70
C ILE A 38 10.38 -14.39 -10.42
N LEU A 39 11.15 -14.63 -9.36
CA LEU A 39 10.62 -15.05 -8.06
C LEU A 39 9.84 -13.91 -7.42
N ARG A 40 8.66 -14.25 -6.90
CA ARG A 40 7.80 -13.38 -6.11
C ARG A 40 7.61 -14.01 -4.75
N GLU A 41 8.69 -14.01 -3.96
CA GLU A 41 8.69 -14.55 -2.61
C GLU A 41 8.62 -13.42 -1.58
N GLU A 42 7.80 -13.62 -0.56
CA GLU A 42 7.77 -12.71 0.58
C GLU A 42 9.01 -12.95 1.48
N PRO A 43 9.61 -11.89 2.05
CA PRO A 43 10.71 -12.02 2.99
C PRO A 43 10.31 -12.84 4.21
N ARG A 44 11.16 -13.80 4.54
CA ARG A 44 11.03 -14.62 5.74
C ARG A 44 11.81 -13.97 6.87
N PHE A 45 11.14 -13.72 7.98
CA PHE A 45 11.78 -13.21 9.19
C PHE A 45 12.87 -14.16 9.69
N VAL A 46 14.00 -13.60 10.13
CA VAL A 46 15.13 -14.36 10.68
C VAL A 46 15.39 -13.98 12.13
N SER A 47 15.57 -12.68 12.40
CA SER A 47 15.92 -12.21 13.74
C SER A 47 15.59 -10.74 13.94
N SER A 48 15.53 -10.30 15.20
CA SER A 48 15.34 -8.91 15.57
C SER A 48 16.12 -8.54 16.82
N ILE A 49 16.41 -7.26 16.94
CA ILE A 49 16.96 -6.58 18.11
C ILE A 49 16.16 -5.28 18.33
N GLY A 50 16.40 -4.56 19.43
CA GLY A 50 15.61 -3.37 19.78
C GLY A 50 15.53 -2.32 18.66
N ASN A 51 16.59 -2.18 17.87
CA ASN A 51 16.76 -1.16 16.85
C ASN A 51 16.99 -1.72 15.43
N GLY A 52 16.55 -2.97 15.17
CA GLY A 52 16.61 -3.53 13.82
C GLY A 52 16.01 -4.91 13.66
N LYS A 53 15.69 -5.27 12.41
CA LYS A 53 15.13 -6.58 12.02
C LYS A 53 15.86 -7.13 10.80
N ARG A 54 15.99 -8.45 10.72
CA ARG A 54 16.60 -9.18 9.61
C ARG A 54 15.61 -10.16 9.01
N TYR A 55 15.55 -10.14 7.69
CA TYR A 55 14.77 -11.03 6.85
C TYR A 55 15.67 -11.68 5.80
N VAL A 56 15.15 -12.72 5.15
CA VAL A 56 15.73 -13.33 3.96
C VAL A 56 14.67 -13.53 2.89
N VAL A 57 15.03 -13.26 1.65
CA VAL A 57 14.24 -13.64 0.47
C VAL A 57 15.08 -14.55 -0.42
N GLY A 58 14.42 -15.42 -1.18
CA GLY A 58 15.08 -16.46 -1.96
C GLY A 58 15.59 -17.62 -1.09
N SER A 59 16.28 -18.55 -1.74
CA SER A 59 16.81 -19.76 -1.10
C SER A 59 18.14 -20.19 -1.72
N GLY A 60 18.86 -21.08 -1.04
CA GLY A 60 20.14 -21.59 -1.52
C GLY A 60 21.16 -20.48 -1.78
N TYR A 61 21.67 -20.45 -3.01
CA TYR A 61 22.68 -19.50 -3.49
C TYR A 61 22.10 -18.16 -3.97
N ASP A 62 20.77 -18.06 -4.14
CA ASP A 62 20.05 -16.83 -4.51
C ASP A 62 19.49 -16.09 -3.29
N LYS A 63 19.93 -16.47 -2.08
CA LYS A 63 19.47 -15.89 -0.82
C LYS A 63 19.99 -14.45 -0.68
N ILE A 64 19.07 -13.52 -0.45
CA ILE A 64 19.37 -12.10 -0.20
C ILE A 64 18.98 -11.75 1.24
N HIS A 65 19.88 -11.10 1.97
CA HIS A 65 19.58 -10.58 3.30
C HIS A 65 18.91 -9.20 3.20
N ILE A 66 17.84 -8.99 3.96
CA ILE A 66 17.17 -7.70 4.06
C ILE A 66 17.21 -7.24 5.51
N LEU A 67 17.74 -6.05 5.75
CA LEU A 67 17.93 -5.48 7.08
C LEU A 67 17.12 -4.21 7.20
N HIS A 68 16.24 -4.13 8.18
CA HIS A 68 15.64 -2.88 8.61
C HIS A 68 16.44 -2.37 9.80
N VAL A 69 17.00 -1.17 9.69
CA VAL A 69 17.76 -0.53 10.76
C VAL A 69 17.18 0.84 11.08
N TYR A 70 17.03 1.11 12.37
CA TYR A 70 16.41 2.32 12.89
C TYR A 70 17.09 2.74 14.20
N GLY A 71 16.80 3.92 14.71
CA GLY A 71 17.35 4.39 15.98
C GLY A 71 17.39 5.92 16.09
N GLY A 72 17.78 6.41 17.27
CA GLY A 72 17.87 7.85 17.52
C GLY A 72 19.06 8.50 16.81
N THR A 73 20.10 7.72 16.52
CA THR A 73 21.38 8.17 15.95
C THR A 73 21.88 7.28 14.82
N PRO A 74 22.80 7.77 13.97
CA PRO A 74 23.53 6.93 12.99
C PRO A 74 24.26 5.75 13.65
N TYR A 75 24.82 5.96 14.84
CA TYR A 75 25.45 4.90 15.63
C TYR A 75 24.48 3.74 15.92
N ASP A 76 23.23 4.03 16.28
CA ASP A 76 22.24 3.00 16.57
C ASP A 76 21.94 2.15 15.33
N MET A 77 21.74 2.78 14.17
CA MET A 77 21.52 2.06 12.90
C MET A 77 22.73 1.19 12.54
N GLY A 78 23.94 1.73 12.71
CA GLY A 78 25.18 0.98 12.50
C GLY A 78 25.30 -0.21 13.45
N TYR A 79 25.03 0.00 14.74
CA TYR A 79 25.04 -1.07 15.75
C TYR A 79 24.05 -2.17 15.40
N ALA A 80 22.86 -1.78 14.95
CA ALA A 80 21.84 -2.74 14.55
C ALA A 80 22.28 -3.58 13.36
N TYR A 81 22.78 -2.94 12.30
CA TYR A 81 23.35 -3.62 11.14
C TYR A 81 24.44 -4.60 11.58
N GLY A 82 25.46 -4.11 12.30
CA GLY A 82 26.59 -4.92 12.72
C GLY A 82 26.18 -6.13 13.55
N LYS A 83 25.16 -5.97 14.41
CA LYS A 83 24.67 -7.06 15.25
C LYS A 83 23.88 -8.11 14.47
N LEU A 84 23.02 -7.67 13.54
CA LEU A 84 22.19 -8.57 12.73
C LEU A 84 22.99 -9.37 11.70
N MET A 85 24.14 -8.85 11.26
CA MET A 85 25.04 -9.47 10.29
C MET A 85 26.42 -9.82 10.87
N SER A 86 26.52 -9.99 12.20
CA SER A 86 27.81 -10.17 12.88
C SER A 86 28.59 -11.38 12.37
N GLU A 87 27.92 -12.49 12.12
CA GLU A 87 28.57 -13.73 11.67
C GLU A 87 29.04 -13.64 10.21
N GLU A 88 28.22 -13.06 9.34
CA GLU A 88 28.57 -12.83 7.94
C GLU A 88 29.74 -11.86 7.81
N LEU A 89 29.74 -10.78 8.59
CA LEU A 89 30.81 -9.78 8.59
C LEU A 89 32.15 -10.39 9.04
N LYS A 90 32.15 -11.23 10.08
CA LYS A 90 33.37 -11.86 10.60
C LYS A 90 34.02 -12.80 9.59
N GLN A 91 33.25 -13.38 8.68
CA GLN A 91 33.75 -14.21 7.58
C GLN A 91 34.20 -13.34 6.41
N LEU A 92 33.34 -12.42 5.96
CA LEU A 92 33.57 -11.60 4.79
C LEU A 92 34.82 -10.73 4.91
N VAL A 93 34.99 -9.99 6.01
CA VAL A 93 36.06 -9.00 6.14
C VAL A 93 37.46 -9.60 5.94
N PRO A 94 37.88 -10.66 6.67
CA PRO A 94 39.21 -11.24 6.47
C PRO A 94 39.37 -11.91 5.08
N GLU A 95 38.33 -12.59 4.58
CA GLU A 95 38.38 -13.23 3.25
C GLU A 95 38.54 -12.20 2.15
N TYR A 96 37.81 -11.09 2.23
CA TYR A 96 37.83 -10.06 1.20
C TYR A 96 39.15 -9.30 1.17
N PHE A 97 39.72 -8.96 2.33
CA PHE A 97 41.07 -8.36 2.36
C PHE A 97 42.14 -9.30 1.82
N THR A 98 42.09 -10.60 2.19
CA THR A 98 43.02 -11.61 1.65
C THR A 98 42.90 -11.71 0.13
N TYR A 99 41.66 -11.73 -0.38
CA TYR A 99 41.37 -11.73 -1.81
C TYR A 99 41.97 -10.51 -2.53
N LEU A 100 41.76 -9.30 -1.98
CA LEU A 100 42.27 -8.06 -2.57
C LEU A 100 43.81 -7.98 -2.52
N GLU A 101 44.43 -8.42 -1.43
CA GLU A 101 45.89 -8.48 -1.29
C GLU A 101 46.51 -9.44 -2.31
N ASN A 102 45.88 -10.60 -2.56
CA ASN A 102 46.32 -11.53 -3.60
C ASN A 102 46.17 -10.98 -5.02
N LYS A 103 45.22 -10.06 -5.24
CA LYS A 103 44.99 -9.41 -6.55
C LYS A 103 45.72 -8.09 -6.71
N VAL A 104 46.43 -7.62 -5.68
CA VAL A 104 46.95 -6.25 -5.65
C VAL A 104 47.88 -5.94 -6.83
N GLU A 105 48.72 -6.89 -7.26
CA GLU A 105 49.61 -6.70 -8.42
C GLU A 105 48.86 -6.51 -9.74
N SER A 106 47.71 -7.19 -9.90
CA SER A 106 46.85 -7.01 -11.08
C SER A 106 46.08 -5.69 -11.01
N LEU A 107 45.55 -5.35 -9.83
CA LEU A 107 44.79 -4.12 -9.60
C LEU A 107 45.66 -2.87 -9.79
N ILE A 108 46.90 -2.87 -9.28
CA ILE A 108 47.84 -1.73 -9.39
C ILE A 108 48.01 -1.25 -10.83
N LYS A 109 47.98 -2.16 -11.82
CA LYS A 109 48.16 -1.82 -13.24
C LYS A 109 46.99 -1.03 -13.83
N GLU A 110 45.81 -1.14 -13.22
CA GLU A 110 44.57 -0.50 -13.68
C GLU A 110 44.18 0.71 -12.82
N LEU A 111 44.91 0.95 -11.73
CA LEU A 111 44.67 2.06 -10.81
C LEU A 111 45.34 3.36 -11.28
N PRO A 112 44.77 4.52 -10.91
CA PRO A 112 45.44 5.80 -11.12
C PRO A 112 46.86 5.81 -10.53
N PRO A 113 47.87 6.41 -11.19
CA PRO A 113 49.28 6.31 -10.77
C PRO A 113 49.53 6.69 -9.30
N LEU A 114 48.83 7.70 -8.79
CA LEU A 114 48.94 8.12 -7.39
C LEU A 114 48.44 7.04 -6.41
N VAL A 115 47.33 6.38 -6.73
CA VAL A 115 46.76 5.30 -5.91
C VAL A 115 47.65 4.06 -5.96
N ALA A 116 48.11 3.70 -7.16
CA ALA A 116 49.08 2.63 -7.35
C ALA A 116 50.34 2.86 -6.50
N LYS A 117 50.85 4.10 -6.46
CA LYS A 117 51.98 4.48 -5.61
C LYS A 117 51.68 4.31 -4.12
N TRP A 118 50.53 4.78 -3.64
CA TRP A 118 50.15 4.59 -2.22
C TRP A 118 50.10 3.12 -1.82
N ILE A 119 49.52 2.28 -2.66
CA ILE A 119 49.43 0.84 -2.38
C ILE A 119 50.84 0.20 -2.41
N ALA A 120 51.69 0.59 -3.35
CA ALA A 120 53.07 0.08 -3.42
C ALA A 120 53.91 0.50 -2.21
N GLU A 121 53.73 1.71 -1.68
CA GLU A 121 54.52 2.25 -0.57
C GLU A 121 53.97 1.88 0.83
N LEU A 122 52.65 1.82 0.98
CA LEU A 122 51.97 1.68 2.28
C LEU A 122 51.24 0.34 2.44
N GLY A 123 51.15 -0.46 1.38
CA GLY A 123 50.22 -1.59 1.28
C GLY A 123 48.77 -1.14 1.11
N LEU A 124 47.87 -2.07 0.78
CA LEU A 124 46.44 -1.78 0.56
C LEU A 124 45.79 -1.12 1.79
N LYS A 125 46.01 -1.67 2.99
CA LYS A 125 45.43 -1.15 4.23
C LYS A 125 45.96 0.24 4.57
N GLY A 126 47.27 0.47 4.39
CA GLY A 126 47.87 1.79 4.61
C GLY A 126 47.39 2.83 3.60
N ALA A 127 47.18 2.45 2.33
CA ALA A 127 46.58 3.32 1.33
C ALA A 127 45.12 3.69 1.66
N LEU A 128 44.34 2.77 2.21
CA LEU A 128 42.97 3.04 2.69
C LEU A 128 42.95 3.95 3.93
N ASP A 129 43.91 3.79 4.84
CA ASP A 129 44.03 4.67 6.00
C ASP A 129 44.44 6.09 5.58
N LEU A 130 45.38 6.23 4.65
CA LEU A 130 45.72 7.52 4.06
C LEU A 130 44.51 8.13 3.35
N ASN A 131 43.73 7.34 2.61
CA ASN A 131 42.51 7.80 1.96
C ASN A 131 41.48 8.32 2.97
N TYR A 132 41.30 7.62 4.09
CA TYR A 132 40.48 8.14 5.18
C TYR A 132 41.00 9.49 5.70
N ASP A 133 42.30 9.60 5.99
CA ASP A 133 42.86 10.80 6.58
C ASP A 133 42.70 12.05 5.71
N ILE A 134 42.74 11.89 4.39
CA ILE A 134 42.54 12.99 3.43
C ILE A 134 41.05 13.31 3.15
N THR A 135 40.16 12.31 3.25
CA THR A 135 38.72 12.49 2.97
C THR A 135 37.90 12.84 4.21
N ARG A 136 38.38 12.54 5.43
CA ARG A 136 37.64 12.74 6.68
C ARG A 136 37.15 14.17 6.91
N ILE A 137 37.90 15.17 6.45
CA ILE A 137 37.50 16.60 6.61
C ILE A 137 36.33 16.99 5.70
N TYR A 138 36.05 16.18 4.68
CA TYR A 138 34.93 16.35 3.76
C TYR A 138 33.81 15.35 4.05
N THR A 139 34.04 14.36 4.90
CA THR A 139 33.08 13.31 5.21
C THR A 139 32.19 13.76 6.35
N PRO A 140 30.86 13.76 6.19
CA PRO A 140 29.96 14.09 7.27
C PRO A 140 30.14 13.17 8.49
N PRO A 141 30.01 13.70 9.73
CA PRO A 141 30.33 12.95 10.94
C PRO A 141 29.41 11.74 11.19
N TRP A 142 28.20 11.74 10.65
CA TRP A 142 27.25 10.62 10.79
C TRP A 142 27.77 9.31 10.19
N TYR A 143 28.65 9.36 9.18
CA TYR A 143 29.30 8.14 8.66
C TYR A 143 30.26 7.52 9.66
N ASP A 144 31.07 8.35 10.34
CA ASP A 144 31.99 7.88 11.37
C ASP A 144 31.22 7.29 12.57
N GLU A 145 30.10 7.91 12.96
CA GLU A 145 29.21 7.39 13.99
C GLU A 145 28.60 6.03 13.61
N GLU A 146 28.06 5.90 12.40
CA GLU A 146 27.47 4.66 11.94
C GLU A 146 28.51 3.55 11.79
N LEU A 147 29.70 3.84 11.24
CA LEU A 147 30.78 2.86 11.13
C LEU A 147 31.28 2.39 12.51
N ARG A 148 31.28 3.26 13.52
CA ARG A 148 31.56 2.85 14.92
C ARG A 148 30.47 1.94 15.47
N GLY A 149 29.21 2.26 15.20
CA GLY A 149 28.07 1.39 15.51
C GLY A 149 28.25 0.01 14.88
N LEU A 150 28.50 -0.04 13.57
CA LEU A 150 28.71 -1.25 12.78
C LEU A 150 29.86 -2.09 13.33
N ALA A 151 30.97 -1.46 13.70
CA ALA A 151 32.09 -2.11 14.37
C ALA A 151 31.70 -2.69 15.74
N ALA A 152 31.02 -1.91 16.59
CA ALA A 152 30.58 -2.35 17.91
C ALA A 152 29.56 -3.50 17.86
N GLY A 153 28.63 -3.45 16.90
CA GLY A 153 27.61 -4.49 16.71
C GLY A 153 28.21 -5.80 16.16
N SER A 154 29.15 -5.69 15.21
CA SER A 154 29.77 -6.84 14.55
C SER A 154 30.89 -7.49 15.36
N GLY A 155 31.57 -6.72 16.21
CA GLY A 155 32.79 -7.12 16.91
C GLY A 155 34.06 -7.01 16.05
N ILE A 156 33.97 -6.39 14.88
CA ILE A 156 35.12 -6.12 13.99
C ILE A 156 35.73 -4.78 14.36
N SER A 157 37.04 -4.63 14.14
CA SER A 157 37.72 -3.37 14.41
C SER A 157 37.10 -2.23 13.59
N TYR A 158 36.95 -1.05 14.22
CA TYR A 158 36.50 0.17 13.52
C TYR A 158 37.37 0.47 12.29
N GLN A 159 38.68 0.24 12.39
CA GLN A 159 39.62 0.45 11.28
C GLN A 159 39.29 -0.45 10.08
N ASP A 160 39.01 -1.74 10.29
CA ASP A 160 38.74 -2.65 9.17
C ASP A 160 37.35 -2.41 8.55
N ILE A 161 36.34 -2.08 9.36
CA ILE A 161 35.01 -1.67 8.87
C ILE A 161 35.09 -0.40 8.02
N ARG A 162 35.87 0.59 8.48
CA ARG A 162 36.12 1.83 7.74
C ARG A 162 36.88 1.56 6.43
N ARG A 163 37.92 0.73 6.47
CA ARG A 163 38.70 0.34 5.27
C ARG A 163 37.79 -0.34 4.24
N LEU A 164 36.91 -1.25 4.67
CA LEU A 164 35.94 -1.92 3.80
C LEU A 164 35.08 -0.90 3.04
N ASN A 165 34.57 0.12 3.73
CA ASN A 165 33.70 1.15 3.15
C ASN A 165 34.40 2.18 2.26
N LEU A 166 35.74 2.28 2.33
CA LEU A 166 36.53 3.16 1.48
C LEU A 166 37.14 2.45 0.26
N LEU A 167 36.94 1.14 0.10
CA LEU A 167 37.38 0.41 -1.10
C LEU A 167 36.83 0.98 -2.42
N PRO A 168 35.55 1.40 -2.51
CA PRO A 168 35.01 2.01 -3.73
C PRO A 168 35.69 3.33 -4.14
N GLU A 169 36.42 4.00 -3.24
CA GLU A 169 37.22 5.18 -3.60
C GLU A 169 38.51 4.81 -4.35
N LEU A 170 39.00 3.58 -4.16
CA LEU A 170 40.23 3.11 -4.79
C LEU A 170 39.95 2.37 -6.09
N ILE A 171 38.90 1.54 -6.13
CA ILE A 171 38.68 0.56 -7.19
C ILE A 171 37.54 0.99 -8.12
N LYS A 172 37.69 0.74 -9.42
CA LYS A 172 36.70 1.05 -10.46
C LYS A 172 36.12 -0.24 -11.04
N ALA A 173 34.80 -0.31 -11.22
CA ALA A 173 34.09 -1.43 -11.84
C ALA A 173 33.32 -1.00 -13.09
N ALA A 174 33.16 -1.88 -14.08
CA ALA A 174 32.28 -1.61 -15.22
C ALA A 174 30.81 -1.76 -14.80
N CYS A 175 29.88 -1.08 -15.48
CA CYS A 175 28.46 -1.03 -15.08
C CYS A 175 27.61 -0.51 -16.24
N THR A 176 26.33 -0.87 -16.32
CA THR A 176 25.33 -0.20 -17.18
C THR A 176 24.30 0.56 -16.33
N VAL A 177 23.93 1.75 -16.80
CA VAL A 177 22.82 2.57 -16.28
C VAL A 177 21.83 2.80 -17.42
N LEU A 178 20.53 2.67 -17.13
CA LEU A 178 19.44 2.94 -18.07
C LEU A 178 18.22 3.48 -17.31
N GLY A 179 17.65 4.57 -17.81
CA GLY A 179 16.34 5.08 -17.45
C GLY A 179 15.43 5.07 -18.68
N ALA A 180 14.24 4.50 -18.55
CA ALA A 180 13.24 4.43 -19.63
C ALA A 180 11.84 4.73 -19.09
N TRP A 181 11.13 5.65 -19.74
CA TRP A 181 9.78 6.04 -19.36
C TRP A 181 8.95 6.42 -20.59
N GLY A 182 7.71 6.86 -20.39
CA GLY A 182 6.86 7.36 -21.48
C GLY A 182 6.68 6.32 -22.59
N GLU A 183 6.75 6.78 -23.85
CA GLU A 183 6.50 5.97 -25.04
C GLU A 183 7.52 4.83 -25.25
N SER A 184 8.61 4.80 -24.49
CA SER A 184 9.56 3.69 -24.53
C SER A 184 9.08 2.44 -23.77
N THR A 185 8.08 2.59 -22.88
CA THR A 185 7.59 1.55 -21.96
C THR A 185 6.21 1.02 -22.36
N VAL A 186 5.81 -0.13 -21.79
CA VAL A 186 4.50 -0.76 -22.10
C VAL A 186 3.30 0.08 -21.66
N THR A 187 3.39 0.80 -20.54
CA THR A 187 2.24 1.47 -19.90
C THR A 187 2.28 2.99 -19.97
N THR A 188 3.37 3.59 -20.49
CA THR A 188 3.69 5.03 -20.54
C THR A 188 3.67 5.79 -19.21
N THR A 189 3.14 5.20 -18.15
CA THR A 189 2.99 5.77 -16.81
C THR A 189 4.02 5.25 -15.82
N THR A 190 5.10 4.61 -16.26
CA THR A 190 6.17 4.11 -15.39
C THR A 190 7.51 4.73 -15.72
N LEU A 191 8.40 4.73 -14.74
CA LEU A 191 9.85 4.89 -14.91
C LEU A 191 10.51 3.57 -14.55
N LEU A 192 11.29 3.03 -15.49
CA LEU A 192 12.16 1.88 -15.31
C LEU A 192 13.60 2.36 -15.16
N HIS A 193 14.26 1.93 -14.10
CA HIS A 193 15.64 2.30 -13.80
C HIS A 193 16.50 1.05 -13.61
N LEU A 194 17.36 0.77 -14.58
CA LEU A 194 18.37 -0.27 -14.50
C LEU A 194 19.68 0.30 -13.95
N ARG A 195 20.21 -0.37 -12.94
CA ARG A 195 21.59 -0.28 -12.51
C ARG A 195 22.19 -1.68 -12.51
N SER A 196 23.32 -1.86 -13.17
CA SER A 196 24.02 -3.14 -13.21
C SER A 196 25.49 -2.96 -12.88
N LEU A 197 26.09 -3.94 -12.20
CA LEU A 197 27.49 -3.94 -11.79
C LEU A 197 28.22 -5.13 -12.40
N ASP A 198 29.23 -4.78 -13.18
CA ASP A 198 30.22 -5.65 -13.77
C ASP A 198 31.54 -5.57 -12.99
N TRP A 199 31.66 -6.45 -11.99
CA TRP A 199 32.85 -6.62 -11.17
C TRP A 199 33.28 -8.10 -11.16
N ASP A 200 34.21 -8.49 -10.30
CA ASP A 200 34.59 -9.90 -10.18
C ASP A 200 33.51 -10.71 -9.46
N GLU A 201 32.81 -11.54 -10.21
CA GLU A 201 31.77 -12.46 -9.74
C GLU A 201 32.29 -13.52 -8.76
N ASN A 202 33.61 -13.72 -8.67
CA ASN A 202 34.25 -14.62 -7.71
C ASN A 202 34.74 -13.93 -6.43
N ALA A 203 34.58 -12.61 -6.31
CA ALA A 203 34.98 -11.90 -5.10
C ALA A 203 34.17 -12.39 -3.89
N PRO A 204 34.79 -12.57 -2.70
CA PRO A 204 34.09 -13.03 -1.49
C PRO A 204 32.82 -12.22 -1.14
N ILE A 205 32.80 -10.92 -1.49
CA ILE A 205 31.65 -10.05 -1.26
C ILE A 205 30.37 -10.49 -2.00
N ALA A 206 30.50 -11.18 -3.14
CA ALA A 206 29.37 -11.72 -3.90
C ALA A 206 28.53 -12.73 -3.10
N LYS A 207 29.13 -13.40 -2.11
CA LYS A 207 28.46 -14.40 -1.25
C LYS A 207 27.49 -13.80 -0.24
N TYR A 208 27.59 -12.49 0.00
CA TYR A 208 26.91 -11.81 1.10
C TYR A 208 26.08 -10.62 0.61
N ALA A 209 25.20 -10.90 -0.35
CA ALA A 209 24.19 -9.97 -0.87
C ALA A 209 23.30 -9.42 0.26
N ALA A 210 23.13 -8.10 0.29
CA ALA A 210 22.33 -7.43 1.30
C ALA A 210 21.58 -6.21 0.75
N ILE A 211 20.35 -6.03 1.23
CA ILE A 211 19.57 -4.82 1.11
C ILE A 211 19.44 -4.25 2.52
N THR A 212 19.90 -3.02 2.72
CA THR A 212 19.72 -2.33 4.01
C THR A 212 18.69 -1.24 3.83
N VAL A 213 17.57 -1.39 4.52
CA VAL A 213 16.50 -0.41 4.64
C VAL A 213 16.77 0.44 5.87
N TYR A 214 17.08 1.71 5.64
CA TYR A 214 17.37 2.70 6.66
C TYR A 214 16.14 3.51 6.98
N HIS A 215 15.79 3.60 8.27
CA HIS A 215 14.75 4.48 8.78
C HIS A 215 15.40 5.55 9.68
N PRO A 216 16.02 6.59 9.09
CA PRO A 216 16.72 7.62 9.84
C PRO A 216 15.76 8.45 10.70
N ASN A 217 16.21 8.84 11.89
CA ASN A 217 15.49 9.82 12.71
C ASN A 217 15.66 11.22 12.12
N ALA A 218 14.62 11.75 11.46
CA ALA A 218 14.65 13.08 10.86
C ALA A 218 14.89 14.22 11.87
N SER A 219 14.69 13.97 13.17
CA SER A 219 14.94 14.94 14.24
C SER A 219 16.35 14.84 14.85
N TYR A 220 17.24 14.00 14.31
CA TYR A 220 18.61 13.89 14.81
C TYR A 220 19.37 15.22 14.60
N GLU A 221 19.78 15.86 15.70
CA GLU A 221 20.38 17.20 15.70
C GLU A 221 21.65 17.30 14.84
N GLY A 222 22.43 16.21 14.75
CA GLY A 222 23.65 16.18 13.95
C GLY A 222 23.42 16.36 12.45
N TYR A 223 22.23 16.02 11.92
CA TYR A 223 21.87 16.37 10.54
C TYR A 223 21.70 17.88 10.40
N THR A 224 20.85 18.48 11.24
CA THR A 224 20.60 19.93 11.23
C THR A 224 21.87 20.76 11.43
N GLU A 225 22.75 20.35 12.35
CA GLU A 225 23.99 21.09 12.68
C GLU A 225 25.00 21.08 11.52
N HIS A 226 25.11 19.96 10.81
CA HIS A 226 26.24 19.74 9.91
C HIS A 226 25.86 19.74 8.43
N TYR A 227 24.61 19.44 8.05
CA TYR A 227 24.17 19.30 6.65
C TYR A 227 24.54 20.50 5.78
N HIS A 228 24.28 21.71 6.27
CA HIS A 228 24.59 22.94 5.53
C HIS A 228 26.08 23.07 5.17
N ASN A 229 26.97 22.55 6.01
CA ASN A 229 28.41 22.64 5.77
C ASN A 229 28.85 21.84 4.54
N TYR A 230 28.17 20.74 4.24
CA TYR A 230 28.52 19.83 3.15
C TYR A 230 27.74 20.09 1.87
N TYR A 231 26.44 20.41 1.98
CA TYR A 231 25.56 20.53 0.80
C TYR A 231 25.13 21.97 0.47
N LYS A 232 25.53 22.95 1.30
CA LYS A 232 25.22 24.38 1.12
C LYS A 232 23.72 24.67 1.00
N GLN A 233 22.91 23.82 1.63
CA GLN A 233 21.45 23.89 1.68
C GLN A 233 21.00 23.76 3.13
N ASN A 234 19.79 24.22 3.45
CA ASN A 234 19.21 23.99 4.76
C ASN A 234 18.70 22.55 4.83
N TYR A 235 18.91 21.91 5.98
CA TYR A 235 18.31 20.61 6.25
C TYR A 235 16.80 20.77 6.36
N SER A 236 16.05 19.95 5.63
CA SER A 236 14.58 19.90 5.69
C SER A 236 14.11 18.66 6.42
N THR A 237 14.53 17.48 5.95
CA THR A 237 14.11 16.17 6.45
C THR A 237 15.09 15.09 6.03
N SER A 238 14.84 13.86 6.49
CA SER A 238 15.46 12.64 5.99
C SER A 238 14.39 11.59 5.70
N HIS A 239 14.60 10.80 4.66
CA HIS A 239 13.68 9.82 4.11
C HIS A 239 14.06 8.41 4.52
N THR A 240 13.07 7.53 4.62
CA THR A 240 13.34 6.08 4.65
C THR A 240 13.84 5.67 3.27
N PHE A 241 14.88 4.83 3.21
CA PHE A 241 15.42 4.38 1.93
C PHE A 241 16.00 2.98 1.99
N ALA A 242 15.97 2.29 0.85
CA ALA A 242 16.64 1.02 0.63
C ALA A 242 17.96 1.23 -0.11
N ASN A 243 19.04 0.68 0.46
CA ASN A 243 20.35 0.59 -0.15
C ASN A 243 20.58 -0.84 -0.69
N PHE A 244 20.74 -0.97 -2.00
CA PHE A 244 20.94 -2.26 -2.67
C PHE A 244 22.45 -2.50 -2.86
N GLY A 245 23.02 -3.36 -2.03
CA GLY A 245 24.47 -3.54 -1.99
C GLY A 245 24.89 -4.88 -1.40
N TYR A 246 25.91 -4.83 -0.56
CA TYR A 246 26.52 -6.00 0.04
C TYR A 246 26.75 -5.78 1.53
N THR A 247 26.86 -6.89 2.25
CA THR A 247 27.05 -6.90 3.70
C THR A 247 28.25 -6.05 4.11
N GLY A 248 28.04 -5.13 5.06
CA GLY A 248 29.06 -4.24 5.62
C GLY A 248 29.31 -2.95 4.86
N LEU A 249 28.74 -2.78 3.66
CA LEU A 249 28.80 -1.51 2.93
C LEU A 249 27.61 -0.62 3.31
N ILE A 250 27.90 0.60 3.76
CA ILE A 250 26.89 1.60 4.11
C ILE A 250 26.72 2.67 3.03
N GLY A 251 27.74 2.90 2.20
CA GLY A 251 27.63 3.78 1.02
C GLY A 251 26.71 3.18 -0.05
N SER A 252 26.18 4.03 -0.93
CA SER A 252 25.22 3.62 -1.96
C SER A 252 25.84 3.50 -3.34
N ILE A 253 25.50 2.39 -4.01
CA ILE A 253 25.82 2.12 -5.42
C ILE A 253 24.56 1.88 -6.28
N GLY A 254 23.41 1.75 -5.61
CA GLY A 254 22.06 1.62 -6.14
C GLY A 254 21.12 1.76 -4.96
N ALA A 255 20.15 2.69 -5.02
CA ALA A 255 19.29 2.98 -3.87
C ALA A 255 17.97 3.64 -4.30
N TYR A 256 16.97 3.57 -3.42
CA TYR A 256 15.60 4.06 -3.67
C TYR A 256 14.94 4.49 -2.36
N ASN A 257 14.27 5.65 -2.32
CA ASN A 257 13.62 6.17 -1.10
C ASN A 257 12.08 6.11 -1.12
N ASP A 258 11.48 6.40 0.03
CA ASP A 258 10.03 6.37 0.29
C ASP A 258 9.22 7.40 -0.52
N VAL A 259 9.87 8.45 -1.03
CA VAL A 259 9.29 9.45 -1.93
C VAL A 259 9.58 9.20 -3.40
N SER A 260 10.08 8.00 -3.74
CA SER A 260 10.29 7.54 -5.12
C SER A 260 11.37 8.29 -5.90
N VAL A 261 12.44 8.70 -5.21
CA VAL A 261 13.72 9.07 -5.81
C VAL A 261 14.63 7.85 -5.78
N GLY A 262 15.23 7.52 -6.92
CA GLY A 262 16.15 6.39 -7.05
C GLY A 262 17.42 6.75 -7.80
N LEU A 263 18.48 6.03 -7.49
CA LEU A 263 19.82 6.29 -7.96
C LEU A 263 20.50 5.01 -8.44
N GLY A 264 21.22 5.14 -9.54
CA GLY A 264 22.11 4.14 -10.10
C GLY A 264 23.43 4.78 -10.50
N GLN A 265 24.48 3.98 -10.67
CA GLN A 265 25.79 4.48 -11.03
C GLN A 265 26.53 3.52 -11.94
N LYS A 266 27.49 4.08 -12.66
CA LYS A 266 28.46 3.39 -13.50
C LYS A 266 29.79 4.12 -13.42
N VAL A 267 30.92 3.42 -13.50
CA VAL A 267 32.20 4.12 -13.65
C VAL A 267 32.29 4.85 -14.99
N TRP A 268 32.79 6.08 -14.95
CA TRP A 268 33.17 6.80 -16.15
C TRP A 268 34.61 6.45 -16.52
N ILE A 269 34.74 5.57 -17.53
CA ILE A 269 36.03 5.20 -18.12
C ILE A 269 36.39 6.24 -19.18
N THR A 270 37.35 7.10 -18.87
CA THR A 270 37.90 8.11 -19.78
C THR A 270 39.40 7.92 -19.97
N LYS A 271 39.92 8.36 -21.14
CA LYS A 271 41.35 8.42 -21.41
C LYS A 271 42.01 9.64 -20.74
N GLU A 272 41.22 10.59 -20.27
CA GLU A 272 41.68 11.78 -19.58
C GLU A 272 42.04 11.44 -18.13
N GLN A 273 43.34 11.40 -17.84
CA GLN A 273 43.85 10.97 -16.53
C GLN A 273 43.66 12.01 -15.41
N ASP A 274 43.11 13.20 -15.72
CA ASP A 274 43.16 14.38 -14.85
C ASP A 274 41.77 14.87 -14.38
N ILE A 275 40.69 14.07 -14.48
CA ILE A 275 39.34 14.51 -14.03
C ILE A 275 38.94 14.00 -12.63
N THR A 276 39.81 13.24 -11.95
CA THR A 276 39.55 12.71 -10.60
C THR A 276 40.35 13.43 -9.52
N SER A 277 39.81 13.47 -8.30
CA SER A 277 40.46 13.98 -7.08
C SER A 277 40.44 12.91 -5.99
N ARG A 278 41.28 13.08 -4.96
CA ARG A 278 41.18 12.33 -3.69
C ARG A 278 40.93 13.27 -2.50
N LEU A 279 40.76 14.55 -2.78
CA LEU A 279 40.46 15.60 -1.81
C LEU A 279 38.98 15.98 -1.94
N GLY A 280 38.11 15.21 -1.30
CA GLY A 280 36.67 15.43 -1.40
C GLY A 280 35.85 14.43 -0.60
N ASN A 281 34.53 14.55 -0.71
CA ASN A 281 33.55 13.63 -0.20
C ASN A 281 33.68 12.27 -0.93
N PRO A 282 33.78 11.15 -0.19
CA PRO A 282 33.68 9.84 -0.81
C PRO A 282 32.39 9.70 -1.62
N TRP A 283 32.48 9.28 -2.88
CA TRP A 283 31.38 9.38 -3.84
C TRP A 283 30.19 8.52 -3.41
N THR A 284 30.42 7.30 -2.91
CA THR A 284 29.34 6.41 -2.42
C THR A 284 28.59 6.97 -1.21
N TYR A 285 29.23 7.83 -0.41
CA TYR A 285 28.57 8.51 0.71
C TYR A 285 27.72 9.67 0.19
N VAL A 286 28.21 10.43 -0.79
CA VAL A 286 27.38 11.45 -1.44
C VAL A 286 26.12 10.85 -2.04
N LEU A 287 26.22 9.71 -2.75
CA LEU A 287 25.05 9.08 -3.36
C LEU A 287 24.05 8.56 -2.32
N ARG A 288 24.53 8.11 -1.16
CA ARG A 288 23.67 7.70 -0.06
C ARG A 288 22.94 8.89 0.56
N ASP A 289 23.67 9.96 0.85
CA ASP A 289 23.09 11.19 1.39
C ASP A 289 22.07 11.80 0.41
N VAL A 290 22.32 11.76 -0.90
CA VAL A 290 21.35 12.17 -1.93
C VAL A 290 20.03 11.44 -1.75
N ILE A 291 20.06 10.12 -1.60
CA ILE A 291 18.83 9.33 -1.45
C ILE A 291 18.18 9.52 -0.08
N GLN A 292 18.98 9.72 0.96
CA GLN A 292 18.48 9.97 2.31
C GLN A 292 17.81 11.34 2.46
N PHE A 293 18.33 12.39 1.82
CA PHE A 293 17.92 13.77 2.10
C PHE A 293 17.16 14.45 0.97
N SER A 294 17.09 13.86 -0.22
CA SER A 294 16.37 14.47 -1.35
C SER A 294 14.92 14.00 -1.43
N ASP A 295 14.04 14.97 -1.53
CA ASP A 295 12.63 14.81 -1.85
C ASP A 295 12.34 14.88 -3.36
N SER A 296 13.33 15.29 -4.14
CA SER A 296 13.22 15.46 -5.59
C SER A 296 14.54 15.35 -6.35
N ILE A 297 14.47 15.21 -7.68
CA ILE A 297 15.63 15.28 -8.58
C ILE A 297 16.38 16.61 -8.42
N ASP A 298 15.67 17.73 -8.25
CA ASP A 298 16.30 19.07 -8.15
C ASP A 298 17.12 19.21 -6.86
N THR A 299 16.58 18.75 -5.72
CA THR A 299 17.31 18.70 -4.45
C THR A 299 18.55 17.81 -4.59
N ALA A 300 18.39 16.63 -5.18
CA ALA A 300 19.46 15.68 -5.42
C ALA A 300 20.58 16.25 -6.33
N LEU A 301 20.22 16.91 -7.44
CA LEU A 301 21.17 17.59 -8.33
C LEU A 301 21.95 18.66 -7.57
N THR A 302 21.27 19.47 -6.77
CA THR A 302 21.91 20.54 -5.99
C THR A 302 22.89 19.96 -4.98
N MET A 303 22.56 18.84 -4.33
CA MET A 303 23.48 18.12 -3.44
C MET A 303 24.71 17.60 -4.19
N LEU A 304 24.51 16.96 -5.34
CA LEU A 304 25.61 16.43 -6.17
C LEU A 304 26.52 17.53 -6.70
N LEU A 305 25.96 18.69 -7.07
CA LEU A 305 26.69 19.89 -7.52
C LEU A 305 27.58 20.47 -6.41
N ASN A 306 27.03 20.58 -5.20
CA ASN A 306 27.71 21.20 -4.06
C ASN A 306 28.72 20.27 -3.37
N ALA A 307 28.60 18.95 -3.56
CA ALA A 307 29.57 17.99 -3.06
C ALA A 307 30.97 18.24 -3.66
N LYS A 308 32.01 18.04 -2.85
CA LYS A 308 33.39 18.07 -3.32
C LYS A 308 33.78 16.70 -3.86
N ARG A 309 33.75 16.53 -5.18
CA ARG A 309 33.72 15.23 -5.85
C ARG A 309 35.12 14.61 -5.97
N THR A 310 35.23 13.29 -5.75
CA THR A 310 36.51 12.55 -5.81
C THR A 310 36.65 11.73 -7.09
N CYS A 311 35.66 10.91 -7.43
CA CYS A 311 35.77 9.94 -8.52
C CYS A 311 35.01 10.36 -9.78
N SER A 312 35.34 9.72 -10.91
CA SER A 312 34.67 9.87 -12.19
C SER A 312 33.64 8.75 -12.37
N VAL A 313 32.35 9.09 -12.26
CA VAL A 313 31.23 8.16 -12.42
C VAL A 313 30.13 8.80 -13.28
N HIS A 314 29.40 7.96 -13.99
CA HIS A 314 28.10 8.27 -14.56
C HIS A 314 27.02 7.93 -13.55
N LEU A 315 26.10 8.83 -13.28
CA LEU A 315 24.99 8.61 -12.35
C LEU A 315 23.67 8.60 -13.13
N GLY A 316 22.78 7.68 -12.80
CA GLY A 316 21.37 7.73 -13.18
C GLY A 316 20.56 8.20 -11.99
N LEU A 317 19.75 9.22 -12.17
CA LEU A 317 18.88 9.76 -11.13
C LEU A 317 17.45 9.80 -11.67
N GLY A 318 16.54 9.11 -11.00
CA GLY A 318 15.14 8.99 -11.43
C GLY A 318 14.17 9.36 -10.33
N GLU A 319 13.04 9.97 -10.71
CA GLU A 319 11.96 10.41 -9.83
C GLU A 319 10.60 10.03 -10.40
N TYR A 320 9.67 9.70 -9.49
CA TYR A 320 8.28 9.40 -9.84
C TYR A 320 7.32 9.88 -8.75
N HIS A 321 6.66 11.01 -8.97
CA HIS A 321 5.67 11.51 -8.02
C HIS A 321 4.33 10.77 -8.17
N ARG A 322 4.01 9.92 -7.18
CA ARG A 322 2.75 9.14 -7.14
C ARG A 322 1.51 9.97 -6.82
N ASN A 323 1.67 11.02 -6.02
CA ASN A 323 0.58 11.73 -5.35
C ASN A 323 0.18 13.02 -6.07
N THR A 324 -0.02 12.97 -7.38
CA THR A 324 -0.49 14.13 -8.14
C THR A 324 -1.95 13.92 -8.56
N SER A 325 -2.76 14.96 -8.35
CA SER A 325 -4.22 15.01 -8.57
C SER A 325 -4.67 14.65 -9.99
N SER A 326 -3.74 14.65 -10.96
CA SER A 326 -3.97 14.21 -12.33
C SER A 326 -2.73 13.51 -12.91
N ALA A 327 -2.95 12.61 -13.86
CA ALA A 327 -1.86 11.96 -14.61
C ALA A 327 -0.99 12.97 -15.39
N SER A 328 -1.53 14.13 -15.75
CA SER A 328 -0.83 15.24 -16.41
C SER A 328 0.10 16.03 -15.47
N GLU A 329 -0.05 15.89 -14.16
CA GLU A 329 0.79 16.54 -13.15
C GLU A 329 1.88 15.61 -12.60
N ARG A 330 1.90 14.32 -13.00
CA ARG A 330 2.92 13.37 -12.56
C ARG A 330 4.26 13.76 -13.13
N THR A 331 5.18 14.17 -12.26
CA THR A 331 6.59 14.30 -12.64
C THR A 331 7.18 12.90 -12.74
N ILE A 332 7.51 12.50 -13.97
CA ILE A 332 8.32 11.34 -14.29
C ILE A 332 9.54 11.87 -15.01
N ASP A 333 10.71 11.70 -14.42
CA ASP A 333 11.95 12.13 -15.06
C ASP A 333 13.12 11.23 -14.70
N PHE A 334 14.10 11.19 -15.60
CA PHE A 334 15.36 10.53 -15.39
C PHE A 334 16.49 11.29 -16.06
N LEU A 335 17.54 11.55 -15.27
CA LEU A 335 18.71 12.27 -15.71
C LEU A 335 19.96 11.39 -15.65
N GLY A 336 20.76 11.47 -16.70
CA GLY A 336 22.14 11.01 -16.70
C GLY A 336 23.06 12.13 -16.20
N ILE A 337 24.03 11.82 -15.36
CA ILE A 337 25.01 12.81 -14.88
C ILE A 337 26.43 12.28 -15.07
N GLU A 338 27.26 12.99 -15.83
CA GLU A 338 28.72 12.83 -15.77
C GLU A 338 29.23 13.56 -14.53
N TYR A 339 29.71 12.80 -13.55
CA TYR A 339 30.14 13.28 -12.24
C TYR A 339 31.64 13.03 -12.07
N SER A 340 32.43 14.10 -12.01
CA SER A 340 33.86 14.03 -11.69
C SER A 340 34.33 15.18 -10.81
N ALA A 341 35.63 15.26 -10.49
CA ALA A 341 36.17 16.39 -9.74
C ALA A 341 36.21 17.70 -10.55
N LYS A 342 36.12 17.61 -11.89
CA LYS A 342 36.22 18.75 -12.81
C LYS A 342 34.97 18.99 -13.65
N GLU A 343 34.14 17.97 -13.85
CA GLU A 343 33.03 18.00 -14.80
C GLU A 343 31.73 17.57 -14.15
N PHE A 344 30.66 18.30 -14.43
CA PHE A 344 29.29 18.03 -14.00
C PHE A 344 28.35 18.28 -15.17
N ASN A 345 28.14 17.28 -16.02
CA ASN A 345 27.28 17.41 -17.19
C ASN A 345 26.00 16.63 -16.95
N VAL A 346 24.85 17.27 -17.14
CA VAL A 346 23.52 16.68 -16.94
C VAL A 346 22.92 16.41 -18.31
N PHE A 347 22.38 15.21 -18.48
CA PHE A 347 21.83 14.70 -19.72
C PHE A 347 20.37 14.30 -19.53
N SER A 348 19.48 14.95 -20.28
CA SER A 348 18.18 14.35 -20.61
C SER A 348 18.33 13.41 -21.81
N TRP A 349 17.26 12.71 -22.18
CA TRP A 349 17.27 11.88 -23.40
C TRP A 349 17.63 12.68 -24.66
N LYS A 350 17.34 13.99 -24.70
CA LYS A 350 17.64 14.87 -25.84
C LYS A 350 19.12 15.21 -25.97
N ASP A 351 19.83 15.16 -24.86
CA ASP A 351 21.23 15.56 -24.76
C ASP A 351 22.19 14.37 -24.92
N MET A 352 21.64 13.15 -24.97
CA MET A 352 22.43 11.92 -25.12
C MET A 352 23.28 11.94 -26.40
N TYR A 353 24.42 11.24 -26.35
CA TYR A 353 25.28 11.11 -27.51
C TYR A 353 24.49 10.57 -28.70
N ASN A 354 24.68 11.18 -29.87
CA ASN A 354 24.05 10.76 -31.12
C ASN A 354 25.09 10.17 -32.06
N THR A 355 25.35 8.87 -31.90
CA THR A 355 26.29 8.13 -32.76
C THR A 355 25.62 6.89 -33.33
N PRO A 356 26.14 6.27 -34.42
CA PRO A 356 25.55 5.04 -34.97
C PRO A 356 25.44 3.87 -33.98
N ASN A 357 26.30 3.82 -32.96
CA ASN A 357 26.30 2.78 -31.93
C ASN A 357 25.56 3.20 -30.64
N HIS A 358 25.19 4.48 -30.55
CA HIS A 358 24.50 5.07 -29.42
C HIS A 358 23.39 6.01 -29.95
N PRO A 359 22.29 5.47 -30.50
CA PRO A 359 21.16 6.27 -30.98
C PRO A 359 20.45 7.00 -29.84
N ILE A 360 19.96 8.22 -30.12
CA ILE A 360 19.00 8.91 -29.26
C ILE A 360 17.62 8.24 -29.42
N LEU A 361 16.99 7.92 -28.31
CA LEU A 361 15.61 7.39 -28.24
C LEU A 361 14.81 8.29 -27.31
N ASN A 362 13.59 8.67 -27.72
CA ASN A 362 12.74 9.51 -26.87
C ASN A 362 12.45 8.78 -25.56
N ASP A 363 12.56 9.51 -24.45
CA ASP A 363 12.31 9.03 -23.08
C ASP A 363 13.21 7.85 -22.66
N VAL A 364 14.44 7.80 -23.20
CA VAL A 364 15.47 6.84 -22.78
C VAL A 364 16.81 7.53 -22.59
N VAL A 365 17.40 7.36 -21.41
CA VAL A 365 18.79 7.75 -21.08
C VAL A 365 19.54 6.48 -20.76
N TYR A 366 20.67 6.23 -21.41
CA TYR A 366 21.39 4.97 -21.21
C TYR A 366 22.88 5.08 -21.42
N TRP A 367 23.59 4.14 -20.80
CA TRP A 367 25.03 4.09 -20.77
C TRP A 367 25.47 2.66 -20.56
N ASP A 368 26.05 2.05 -21.58
CA ASP A 368 26.52 0.66 -21.56
C ASP A 368 27.82 0.48 -20.74
N PRO A 369 28.36 -0.74 -20.55
CA PRO A 369 29.49 -0.96 -19.67
C PRO A 369 30.84 -0.51 -20.24
N TYR A 370 30.86 0.07 -21.44
CA TYR A 370 32.07 0.45 -22.15
C TYR A 370 32.38 1.95 -22.02
N VAL A 371 33.49 2.38 -22.63
CA VAL A 371 33.88 3.79 -22.74
C VAL A 371 32.81 4.56 -23.51
N GLN A 372 32.47 5.76 -23.06
CA GLN A 372 31.45 6.61 -23.70
C GLN A 372 32.06 7.72 -24.57
N PRO A 373 31.40 8.08 -25.69
CA PRO A 373 30.27 7.39 -26.31
C PRO A 373 30.69 6.00 -26.81
N SER A 374 29.79 5.02 -26.66
CA SER A 374 30.12 3.62 -26.93
C SER A 374 30.40 3.33 -28.40
N ASN A 375 31.38 2.46 -28.64
CA ASN A 375 31.61 1.84 -29.94
C ASN A 375 30.92 0.48 -30.08
N ASN A 376 30.22 0.01 -29.04
CA ASN A 376 29.44 -1.21 -29.07
C ASN A 376 27.97 -0.86 -29.34
N LYS A 377 27.41 -1.39 -30.42
CA LYS A 377 26.02 -1.15 -30.83
C LYS A 377 24.98 -2.00 -30.09
N CYS A 378 25.39 -2.94 -29.24
CA CYS A 378 24.48 -3.92 -28.66
C CYS A 378 23.35 -3.28 -27.85
N LEU A 379 23.66 -2.43 -26.85
CA LEU A 379 22.64 -1.83 -26.00
C LEU A 379 21.67 -0.96 -26.81
N GLY A 380 22.20 -0.09 -27.68
CA GLY A 380 21.38 0.76 -28.55
C GLY A 380 20.45 -0.05 -29.46
N SER A 381 20.94 -1.17 -30.02
CA SER A 381 20.14 -2.04 -30.90
C SER A 381 19.04 -2.78 -30.13
N LEU A 382 19.34 -3.28 -28.93
CA LEU A 382 18.36 -3.92 -28.07
C LEU A 382 17.27 -2.93 -27.61
N LEU A 383 17.64 -1.69 -27.29
CA LEU A 383 16.68 -0.65 -26.93
C LEU A 383 15.80 -0.25 -28.12
N ILE A 384 16.33 -0.20 -29.35
CA ILE A 384 15.51 0.00 -30.56
C ILE A 384 14.54 -1.17 -30.78
N GLU A 385 15.03 -2.41 -30.66
CA GLU A 385 14.24 -3.63 -30.88
C GLU A 385 13.04 -3.72 -29.91
N HIS A 386 13.24 -3.23 -28.68
CA HIS A 386 12.26 -3.28 -27.60
C HIS A 386 11.60 -1.94 -27.27
N TYR A 387 11.77 -0.91 -28.13
CA TYR A 387 11.14 0.39 -27.93
C TYR A 387 9.60 0.28 -27.88
N GLY A 388 8.97 0.91 -26.88
CA GLY A 388 7.53 0.80 -26.60
C GLY A 388 7.10 -0.52 -25.96
N LYS A 389 8.07 -1.36 -25.58
CA LYS A 389 7.84 -2.68 -24.96
C LYS A 389 8.68 -2.88 -23.71
N LEU A 390 9.34 -1.83 -23.21
CA LEU A 390 10.16 -1.96 -22.02
C LEU A 390 9.28 -2.16 -20.78
N ASP A 391 9.55 -3.23 -20.07
CA ASP A 391 9.06 -3.61 -18.75
C ASP A 391 10.20 -4.33 -18.00
N PRO A 392 10.09 -4.58 -16.68
CA PRO A 392 11.16 -5.26 -15.94
C PRO A 392 11.54 -6.64 -16.52
N PRO A 393 10.59 -7.52 -16.91
CA PRO A 393 10.92 -8.76 -17.61
C PRO A 393 11.73 -8.56 -18.89
N THR A 394 11.40 -7.58 -19.74
CA THR A 394 12.12 -7.30 -20.98
C THR A 394 13.53 -6.81 -20.68
N ILE A 395 13.70 -5.92 -19.70
CA ILE A 395 15.03 -5.45 -19.28
C ILE A 395 15.89 -6.63 -18.81
N ILE A 396 15.34 -7.51 -17.98
CA ILE A 396 16.07 -8.66 -17.43
C ILE A 396 16.40 -9.69 -18.52
N ARG A 397 15.39 -10.10 -19.30
CA ARG A 397 15.49 -11.24 -20.21
C ARG A 397 16.20 -10.91 -21.51
N ASN A 398 15.95 -9.71 -22.03
CA ASN A 398 16.37 -9.30 -23.36
C ASN A 398 17.48 -8.25 -23.31
N ILE A 399 17.47 -7.31 -22.37
CA ILE A 399 18.48 -6.25 -22.36
C ILE A 399 19.75 -6.71 -21.63
N THR A 400 19.67 -6.95 -20.33
CA THR A 400 20.85 -7.21 -19.49
C THR A 400 21.52 -8.54 -19.83
N SER A 401 20.71 -9.57 -20.10
CA SER A 401 21.18 -10.91 -20.45
C SER A 401 21.87 -10.96 -21.82
N LEU A 402 21.31 -10.33 -22.88
CA LEU A 402 21.93 -10.31 -24.22
C LEU A 402 23.15 -9.38 -24.29
N LEU A 403 23.14 -8.28 -23.54
CA LEU A 403 24.29 -7.38 -23.38
C LEU A 403 25.40 -7.99 -22.51
N ARG A 404 25.06 -8.94 -21.63
CA ARG A 404 25.92 -9.51 -20.58
C ARG A 404 26.44 -8.45 -19.61
N THR A 405 25.53 -7.65 -19.05
CA THR A 405 25.86 -6.62 -18.04
C THR A 405 25.18 -6.89 -16.71
N GLY A 406 25.85 -6.55 -15.62
CA GLY A 406 25.46 -6.90 -14.27
C GLY A 406 25.89 -8.31 -13.90
N ASN A 407 27.15 -8.69 -14.15
CA ASN A 407 27.62 -10.02 -13.76
C ASN A 407 27.59 -10.25 -12.25
N THR A 408 27.74 -9.20 -11.42
CA THR A 408 27.79 -9.33 -9.95
C THR A 408 26.50 -8.88 -9.28
N LEU A 409 25.88 -7.81 -9.79
CA LEU A 409 24.55 -7.34 -9.35
C LEU A 409 23.80 -6.76 -10.53
N ASN A 410 22.58 -7.22 -10.74
CA ASN A 410 21.63 -6.67 -11.69
C ASN A 410 20.40 -6.16 -10.91
N LEU A 411 20.10 -4.86 -10.98
CA LEU A 411 19.00 -4.20 -10.27
C LEU A 411 18.14 -3.42 -11.26
N VAL A 412 16.84 -3.71 -11.29
CA VAL A 412 15.83 -2.95 -12.04
C VAL A 412 14.80 -2.42 -11.05
N LEU A 413 14.60 -1.11 -11.01
CA LEU A 413 13.54 -0.46 -10.25
C LEU A 413 12.37 -0.14 -11.18
N ASP A 414 11.16 -0.44 -10.71
CA ASP A 414 9.90 -0.10 -11.35
C ASP A 414 9.13 0.84 -10.43
N TYR A 415 9.11 2.12 -10.80
CA TYR A 415 8.62 3.18 -9.93
C TYR A 415 7.08 3.19 -9.85
N ALA A 416 6.39 2.74 -10.89
CA ALA A 416 4.92 2.65 -10.88
C ALA A 416 4.43 1.53 -9.95
N GLU A 417 5.06 0.35 -10.04
CA GLU A 417 4.71 -0.80 -9.19
C GLU A 417 5.37 -0.75 -7.79
N ASN A 418 6.15 0.28 -7.50
CA ASN A 418 6.99 0.37 -6.30
C ASN A 418 7.81 -0.91 -6.06
N ALA A 419 8.49 -1.41 -7.09
CA ALA A 419 9.14 -2.71 -7.01
C ALA A 419 10.61 -2.65 -7.41
N ALA A 420 11.42 -3.50 -6.79
CA ALA A 420 12.79 -3.76 -7.21
C ALA A 420 12.92 -5.21 -7.67
N TYR A 421 13.59 -5.43 -8.79
CA TYR A 421 13.92 -6.74 -9.34
C TYR A 421 15.42 -6.88 -9.32
N LEU A 422 15.93 -7.89 -8.62
CA LEU A 422 17.37 -8.02 -8.48
C LEU A 422 17.87 -9.46 -8.42
N ALA A 423 19.11 -9.62 -8.87
CA ALA A 423 19.90 -10.83 -8.76
C ALA A 423 21.35 -10.46 -8.42
N TYR A 424 22.04 -11.37 -7.73
CA TYR A 424 23.47 -11.27 -7.41
C TYR A 424 24.21 -12.49 -7.95
N SER A 425 25.51 -12.37 -8.23
CA SER A 425 26.35 -13.53 -8.61
C SER A 425 26.46 -14.54 -7.47
N ALA A 426 26.60 -15.82 -7.82
CA ALA A 426 26.78 -16.88 -6.83
C ALA A 426 28.03 -17.73 -7.12
N PRO A 427 29.20 -17.36 -6.57
CA PRO A 427 30.47 -18.05 -6.87
C PRO A 427 30.54 -19.49 -6.35
N ASP A 428 29.73 -19.83 -5.36
CA ASP A 428 29.74 -21.15 -4.73
C ASP A 428 28.66 -22.10 -5.28
N ASP A 429 27.87 -21.67 -6.28
CA ASP A 429 26.80 -22.47 -6.88
C ASP A 429 27.38 -23.48 -7.88
N PRO A 430 27.33 -24.80 -7.61
CA PRO A 430 27.93 -25.80 -8.47
C PRO A 430 27.10 -26.13 -9.72
N GLN A 431 25.84 -25.68 -9.79
CA GLN A 431 24.89 -26.09 -10.82
C GLN A 431 24.19 -24.92 -11.54
N GLY A 432 24.08 -23.76 -10.89
CA GLY A 432 23.49 -22.55 -11.47
C GLY A 432 24.48 -21.67 -12.25
N PRO A 433 23.98 -20.69 -13.02
CA PRO A 433 24.83 -19.73 -13.71
C PRO A 433 25.54 -18.82 -12.71
N LEU A 434 26.82 -18.54 -12.94
CA LEU A 434 27.63 -17.72 -12.04
C LEU A 434 27.16 -16.26 -12.04
N GLU A 435 26.90 -15.70 -13.22
CA GLU A 435 26.64 -14.28 -13.43
C GLU A 435 25.19 -13.88 -13.13
N ALA A 436 25.00 -12.78 -12.39
CA ALA A 436 23.69 -12.33 -11.92
C ALA A 436 22.67 -12.07 -13.04
N PHE A 437 23.09 -11.55 -14.20
CA PHE A 437 22.19 -11.32 -15.34
C PHE A 437 21.55 -12.59 -15.90
N ASN A 438 22.15 -13.76 -15.67
CA ASN A 438 21.63 -15.08 -16.07
C ASN A 438 20.96 -15.84 -14.91
N ARG A 439 20.98 -15.30 -13.69
CA ARG A 439 20.38 -15.94 -12.52
C ARG A 439 18.89 -15.63 -12.41
N VAL A 440 18.28 -16.19 -11.38
CA VAL A 440 16.89 -15.97 -11.04
C VAL A 440 16.76 -14.60 -10.36
N HIS A 441 15.96 -13.71 -10.93
CA HIS A 441 15.68 -12.41 -10.32
C HIS A 441 14.58 -12.53 -9.28
N THR A 442 14.76 -11.89 -8.14
CA THR A 442 13.75 -11.75 -7.09
C THR A 442 13.07 -10.40 -7.22
N ARG A 443 11.74 -10.38 -7.22
CA ARG A 443 10.93 -9.16 -7.10
C ARG A 443 10.70 -8.86 -5.62
N ILE A 444 10.95 -7.62 -5.24
CA ILE A 444 10.74 -7.06 -3.91
C ILE A 444 9.74 -5.91 -4.04
N ASP A 445 8.63 -6.00 -3.30
CA ASP A 445 7.63 -4.93 -3.22
C ASP A 445 8.08 -3.85 -2.24
N MET A 446 8.70 -2.79 -2.76
CA MET A 446 9.27 -1.70 -1.98
C MET A 446 8.24 -1.05 -1.05
N ALA A 447 6.94 -1.07 -1.35
CA ALA A 447 5.92 -0.47 -0.47
C ALA A 447 5.93 -1.11 0.93
N LYS A 448 6.18 -2.42 0.99
CA LYS A 448 6.28 -3.16 2.25
C LYS A 448 7.57 -2.86 3.03
N PHE A 449 8.61 -2.35 2.35
CA PHE A 449 9.94 -2.17 2.96
C PHE A 449 10.23 -0.72 3.36
N VAL A 450 9.89 0.27 2.51
CA VAL A 450 10.17 1.70 2.80
C VAL A 450 9.12 2.36 3.69
N VAL A 451 7.98 1.71 3.97
CA VAL A 451 7.05 2.18 5.01
C VAL A 451 7.60 1.79 6.38
N GLN A 452 7.94 2.79 7.19
CA GLN A 452 8.22 2.60 8.61
C GLN A 452 7.01 1.93 9.25
N LEU A 453 7.11 0.65 9.61
CA LEU A 453 6.18 0.02 10.54
C LEU A 453 6.34 0.77 11.87
N ALA A 454 5.50 1.76 12.12
CA ALA A 454 5.31 2.24 13.47
C ALA A 454 4.96 1.00 14.33
N ASP A 455 5.57 0.87 15.51
CA ASP A 455 5.17 -0.18 16.45
C ASP A 455 3.65 -0.06 16.61
N PRO A 456 2.86 -1.11 16.30
CA PRO A 456 1.42 -0.98 16.21
C PRO A 456 0.80 -0.34 17.46
N ASN A 457 1.46 -0.40 18.63
CA ASN A 457 0.98 0.14 19.91
C ASN A 457 -0.53 -0.11 20.11
N CYS A 458 -0.99 -1.26 19.61
CA CYS A 458 -2.38 -1.67 19.66
C CYS A 458 -2.63 -2.30 21.03
N ASN A 459 -3.67 -1.84 21.72
CA ASN A 459 -4.01 -2.37 23.05
C ASN A 459 -4.84 -3.67 22.99
N GLY A 460 -5.50 -3.91 21.85
CA GLY A 460 -6.43 -5.01 21.68
C GLY A 460 -5.78 -6.39 21.65
N LYS A 461 -6.63 -7.42 21.61
CA LYS A 461 -6.21 -8.83 21.56
C LYS A 461 -6.88 -9.54 20.38
N PRO A 462 -6.30 -10.64 19.86
CA PRO A 462 -6.93 -11.35 18.77
C PRO A 462 -8.27 -11.96 19.17
N ASN A 463 -9.30 -11.77 18.34
CA ASN A 463 -10.60 -12.44 18.53
C ASN A 463 -10.50 -13.88 18.02
N THR A 464 -10.54 -14.84 18.95
CA THR A 464 -10.38 -16.27 18.65
C THR A 464 -11.71 -17.03 18.60
N ASN A 465 -12.84 -16.33 18.67
CA ASN A 465 -14.15 -16.96 18.58
C ASN A 465 -14.37 -17.55 17.18
N ALA A 466 -14.98 -18.73 17.13
CA ALA A 466 -15.37 -19.33 15.87
C ALA A 466 -16.51 -18.52 15.22
N ILE A 467 -16.42 -18.33 13.90
CA ILE A 467 -17.50 -17.72 13.12
C ILE A 467 -18.73 -18.63 13.17
N VAL A 468 -19.86 -18.08 13.59
CA VAL A 468 -21.14 -18.77 13.69
C VAL A 468 -21.76 -18.91 12.30
N ARG A 469 -22.12 -20.14 11.93
CA ARG A 469 -22.71 -20.50 10.62
C ARG A 469 -24.04 -21.24 10.80
N THR A 470 -24.91 -20.74 11.66
CA THR A 470 -26.25 -21.31 11.85
C THR A 470 -27.21 -20.80 10.78
N ALA A 471 -28.08 -21.67 10.28
CA ALA A 471 -29.12 -21.27 9.34
C ALA A 471 -30.18 -20.40 10.06
N PRO A 472 -30.72 -19.36 9.41
CA PRO A 472 -31.83 -18.59 9.98
C PRO A 472 -33.06 -19.47 10.25
N VAL A 473 -33.64 -19.34 11.44
CA VAL A 473 -34.84 -20.07 11.87
C VAL A 473 -36.05 -19.15 11.78
N LEU A 474 -37.08 -19.55 11.01
CA LEU A 474 -38.31 -18.78 10.88
C LEU A 474 -39.05 -18.70 12.23
N VAL A 475 -39.40 -17.49 12.64
CA VAL A 475 -40.13 -17.21 13.88
C VAL A 475 -41.57 -16.85 13.60
N SER A 476 -41.82 -15.99 12.61
CA SER A 476 -43.16 -15.56 12.25
C SER A 476 -43.23 -15.12 10.78
N SER A 477 -44.43 -15.21 10.20
CA SER A 477 -44.74 -14.78 8.85
C SER A 477 -46.12 -14.13 8.84
N ILE A 478 -46.25 -13.01 8.14
CA ILE A 478 -47.49 -12.27 7.95
C ILE A 478 -47.60 -11.87 6.46
N SER A 479 -48.71 -11.23 6.07
CA SER A 479 -48.74 -10.55 4.77
C SER A 479 -47.57 -9.56 4.69
N ASN A 480 -46.84 -9.57 3.57
CA ASN A 480 -45.76 -8.62 3.30
C ASN A 480 -44.52 -8.73 4.21
N GLY A 481 -44.37 -9.78 5.04
CA GLY A 481 -43.12 -9.95 5.78
C GLY A 481 -42.89 -11.29 6.48
N LYS A 482 -41.61 -11.57 6.77
CA LYS A 482 -41.14 -12.72 7.56
C LYS A 482 -40.08 -12.28 8.57
N ARG A 483 -40.03 -12.94 9.72
CA ARG A 483 -38.99 -12.76 10.74
C ARG A 483 -38.29 -14.08 11.01
N PHE A 484 -36.97 -14.04 10.97
CA PHE A 484 -36.09 -15.13 11.34
C PHE A 484 -35.19 -14.72 12.51
N ILE A 485 -34.60 -15.72 13.16
CA ILE A 485 -33.51 -15.54 14.11
C ILE A 485 -32.31 -16.35 13.63
N VAL A 486 -31.13 -15.74 13.67
CA VAL A 486 -29.84 -16.41 13.49
C VAL A 486 -28.98 -16.17 14.74
N GLY A 487 -27.91 -16.94 14.91
CA GLY A 487 -27.11 -16.91 16.13
C GLY A 487 -27.79 -17.61 17.31
N SER A 488 -27.25 -17.44 18.51
CA SER A 488 -27.76 -18.09 19.72
C SER A 488 -27.41 -17.28 20.98
N GLY A 489 -28.06 -17.57 22.11
CA GLY A 489 -27.80 -16.86 23.37
C GLY A 489 -28.02 -15.35 23.25
N TYR A 490 -26.99 -14.58 23.62
CA TYR A 490 -26.93 -13.12 23.52
C TYR A 490 -26.46 -12.61 22.15
N ASP A 491 -25.99 -13.50 21.26
CA ASP A 491 -25.60 -13.20 19.87
C ASP A 491 -26.74 -13.43 18.87
N LYS A 492 -28.00 -13.39 19.34
CA LYS A 492 -29.16 -13.55 18.46
C LYS A 492 -29.36 -12.30 17.62
N ILE A 493 -29.55 -12.49 16.32
CA ILE A 493 -29.84 -11.41 15.38
C ILE A 493 -31.18 -11.68 14.73
N HIS A 494 -32.07 -10.69 14.73
CA HIS A 494 -33.33 -10.73 14.00
C HIS A 494 -33.07 -10.42 12.53
N ILE A 495 -33.48 -11.32 11.64
CA ILE A 495 -33.50 -11.06 10.20
C ILE A 495 -34.95 -10.86 9.78
N VAL A 496 -35.30 -9.64 9.36
CA VAL A 496 -36.67 -9.28 8.99
C VAL A 496 -36.75 -9.05 7.49
N HIS A 497 -37.45 -9.91 6.77
CA HIS A 497 -37.70 -9.73 5.34
C HIS A 497 -39.01 -8.98 5.15
N LEU A 498 -38.98 -7.92 4.34
CA LEU A 498 -40.11 -7.06 4.03
C LEU A 498 -40.38 -7.10 2.53
N TYR A 499 -41.62 -7.43 2.17
CA TYR A 499 -42.12 -7.52 0.81
C TYR A 499 -43.28 -6.54 0.67
N GLY A 500 -43.57 -6.02 -0.51
CA GLY A 500 -44.80 -5.24 -0.67
C GLY A 500 -44.85 -4.40 -1.92
N GLY A 501 -46.06 -3.89 -2.20
CA GLY A 501 -46.33 -2.99 -3.32
C GLY A 501 -46.00 -1.53 -3.02
N THR A 502 -45.96 -1.14 -1.74
CA THR A 502 -45.73 0.24 -1.29
C THR A 502 -44.78 0.31 -0.07
N PRO A 503 -44.12 1.44 0.18
CA PRO A 503 -43.33 1.67 1.41
C PRO A 503 -44.14 1.49 2.70
N TYR A 504 -45.41 1.93 2.71
CA TYR A 504 -46.31 1.75 3.85
C TYR A 504 -46.51 0.27 4.21
N ASP A 505 -46.72 -0.59 3.21
CA ASP A 505 -46.92 -2.02 3.44
C ASP A 505 -45.69 -2.69 4.09
N MET A 506 -44.50 -2.33 3.61
CA MET A 506 -43.23 -2.82 4.19
C MET A 506 -43.07 -2.31 5.63
N GLY A 507 -43.35 -1.03 5.88
CA GLY A 507 -43.34 -0.46 7.22
C GLY A 507 -44.32 -1.16 8.16
N TYR A 508 -45.56 -1.38 7.71
CA TYR A 508 -46.59 -2.06 8.50
C TYR A 508 -46.18 -3.48 8.85
N ALA A 509 -45.63 -4.22 7.88
CA ALA A 509 -45.13 -5.57 8.11
C ALA A 509 -43.98 -5.57 9.13
N TYR A 510 -43.03 -4.63 8.99
CA TYR A 510 -41.92 -4.49 9.93
C TYR A 510 -42.42 -4.24 11.36
N GLY A 511 -43.33 -3.27 11.50
CA GLY A 511 -43.91 -2.91 12.78
C GLY A 511 -44.69 -4.06 13.42
N LYS A 512 -45.42 -4.87 12.62
CA LYS A 512 -46.15 -6.02 13.15
C LYS A 512 -45.23 -7.16 13.59
N LEU A 513 -44.20 -7.49 12.81
CA LEU A 513 -43.27 -8.58 13.10
C LEU A 513 -42.41 -8.32 14.35
N MET A 514 -42.11 -7.04 14.61
CA MET A 514 -41.27 -6.59 15.72
C MET A 514 -42.03 -5.75 16.76
N SER A 515 -43.36 -5.84 16.80
CA SER A 515 -44.19 -4.94 17.62
C SER A 515 -43.81 -4.98 19.11
N LYS A 516 -43.53 -6.17 19.65
CA LYS A 516 -43.17 -6.35 21.07
C LYS A 516 -41.83 -5.70 21.39
N GLU A 517 -40.84 -5.96 20.54
CA GLU A 517 -39.47 -5.45 20.70
C GLU A 517 -39.43 -3.94 20.53
N ILE A 518 -40.16 -3.38 19.55
CA ILE A 518 -40.25 -1.93 19.33
C ILE A 518 -40.94 -1.25 20.52
N GLN A 519 -42.04 -1.82 21.04
CA GLN A 519 -42.74 -1.27 22.20
C GLN A 519 -41.90 -1.28 23.48
N ALA A 520 -41.02 -2.27 23.64
CA ALA A 520 -40.08 -2.32 24.75
C ALA A 520 -38.91 -1.35 24.56
N LEU A 521 -38.33 -1.30 23.36
CA LEU A 521 -37.13 -0.53 23.07
C LEU A 521 -37.37 0.98 23.15
N ILE A 522 -38.46 1.49 22.56
CA ILE A 522 -38.64 2.93 22.38
C ILE A 522 -38.63 3.71 23.71
N PRO A 523 -39.36 3.29 24.77
CA PRO A 523 -39.27 3.96 26.07
C PRO A 523 -37.87 3.93 26.67
N GLU A 524 -37.20 2.76 26.66
CA GLU A 524 -35.83 2.61 27.19
C GLU A 524 -34.83 3.48 26.43
N TYR A 525 -34.97 3.57 25.11
CA TYR A 525 -34.14 4.39 24.25
C TYR A 525 -34.26 5.88 24.57
N TYR A 526 -35.48 6.40 24.73
CA TYR A 526 -35.66 7.80 25.11
C TYR A 526 -35.17 8.09 26.53
N GLU A 527 -35.39 7.18 27.49
CA GLU A 527 -34.83 7.32 28.83
C GLU A 527 -33.30 7.34 28.82
N TYR A 528 -32.67 6.52 27.97
CA TYR A 528 -31.23 6.53 27.75
C TYR A 528 -30.74 7.85 27.14
N LEU A 529 -31.44 8.37 26.12
CA LEU A 529 -31.10 9.66 25.51
C LEU A 529 -31.21 10.81 26.51
N ASP A 530 -32.27 10.85 27.33
CA ASP A 530 -32.46 11.87 28.36
C ASP A 530 -31.33 11.86 29.40
N LYS A 531 -30.81 10.67 29.75
CA LYS A 531 -29.68 10.53 30.69
C LYS A 531 -28.33 10.92 30.09
N THR A 532 -28.17 10.81 28.77
CA THR A 532 -26.88 11.03 28.09
C THR A 532 -26.78 12.40 27.40
N ILE A 533 -27.89 13.14 27.30
CA ILE A 533 -27.96 14.38 26.54
C ILE A 533 -27.01 15.46 27.03
N GLU A 534 -26.82 15.62 28.35
CA GLU A 534 -25.95 16.65 28.92
C GLU A 534 -24.48 16.48 28.50
N ASP A 535 -24.01 15.24 28.44
CA ASP A 535 -22.66 14.93 27.98
C ASP A 535 -22.54 14.99 26.46
N ALA A 536 -23.60 14.60 25.74
CA ALA A 536 -23.65 14.72 24.28
C ALA A 536 -23.54 16.18 23.82
N LEU A 537 -24.23 17.13 24.50
CA LEU A 537 -24.21 18.56 24.19
C LEU A 537 -22.79 19.14 24.09
N LYS A 538 -21.84 18.64 24.89
CA LYS A 538 -20.44 19.09 24.90
C LYS A 538 -19.68 18.73 23.62
N LYS A 539 -20.15 17.73 22.88
CA LYS A 539 -19.50 17.16 21.68
C LYS A 539 -20.22 17.55 20.38
N LEU A 540 -21.40 18.16 20.47
CA LEU A 540 -22.20 18.52 19.30
C LEU A 540 -21.78 19.88 18.71
N PRO A 541 -22.03 20.11 17.40
CA PRO A 541 -21.87 21.44 16.81
C PRO A 541 -22.67 22.49 17.59
N PRO A 542 -22.12 23.72 17.81
CA PRO A 542 -22.75 24.71 18.68
C PRO A 542 -24.21 25.05 18.35
N PHE A 543 -24.57 25.08 17.06
CA PHE A 543 -25.95 25.36 16.65
C PHE A 543 -26.91 24.21 17.00
N VAL A 544 -26.47 22.95 16.92
CA VAL A 544 -27.28 21.77 17.31
C VAL A 544 -27.46 21.76 18.82
N ALA A 545 -26.38 22.01 19.57
CA ALA A 545 -26.43 22.11 21.03
C ALA A 545 -27.41 23.21 21.47
N LYS A 546 -27.42 24.35 20.77
CA LYS A 546 -28.38 25.44 21.00
C LYS A 546 -29.82 25.00 20.76
N TRP A 547 -30.12 24.31 19.64
CA TRP A 547 -31.47 23.81 19.38
C TRP A 547 -31.98 22.88 20.48
N ILE A 548 -31.12 21.95 20.93
CA ILE A 548 -31.47 21.01 22.01
C ILE A 548 -31.67 21.75 23.34
N ALA A 549 -30.82 22.74 23.65
CA ALA A 549 -30.96 23.54 24.87
C ALA A 549 -32.23 24.40 24.89
N GLU A 550 -32.66 24.94 23.74
CA GLU A 550 -33.82 25.83 23.64
C GLU A 550 -35.16 25.07 23.47
N LEU A 551 -35.15 23.96 22.73
CA LEU A 551 -36.37 23.24 22.33
C LEU A 551 -36.52 21.86 23.00
N GLY A 552 -35.48 21.40 23.70
CA GLY A 552 -35.33 20.00 24.08
C GLY A 552 -34.96 19.11 22.89
N LEU A 553 -34.48 17.89 23.16
CA LEU A 553 -34.14 16.92 22.11
C LEU A 553 -35.33 16.61 21.18
N PRO A 554 -36.56 16.37 21.68
CA PRO A 554 -37.72 16.16 20.79
C PRO A 554 -38.00 17.36 19.89
N GLY A 555 -37.91 18.58 20.41
CA GLY A 555 -38.13 19.81 19.63
C GLY A 555 -37.04 20.05 18.58
N ALA A 556 -35.78 19.74 18.90
CA ALA A 556 -34.67 19.81 17.94
C ALA A 556 -34.84 18.79 16.79
N LEU A 557 -35.30 17.58 17.09
CA LEU A 557 -35.61 16.56 16.07
C LEU A 557 -36.81 16.93 15.21
N ASP A 558 -37.85 17.52 15.81
CA ASP A 558 -39.01 18.01 15.06
C ASP A 558 -38.63 19.18 14.14
N LEU A 559 -37.81 20.11 14.62
CA LEU A 559 -37.25 21.17 13.79
C LEU A 559 -36.41 20.58 12.64
N THR A 560 -35.58 19.59 12.92
CA THR A 560 -34.79 18.89 11.89
C THR A 560 -35.68 18.27 10.82
N TYR A 561 -36.79 17.63 11.20
CA TYR A 561 -37.78 17.14 10.25
C TYR A 561 -38.37 18.27 9.41
N GLU A 562 -38.82 19.36 10.03
CA GLU A 562 -39.45 20.46 9.30
C GLU A 562 -38.51 21.13 8.29
N ILE A 563 -37.20 21.12 8.55
CA ILE A 563 -36.21 21.66 7.63
C ILE A 563 -35.88 20.66 6.50
N THR A 564 -35.75 19.38 6.84
CA THR A 564 -35.31 18.34 5.89
C THR A 564 -36.42 17.78 5.01
N ARG A 565 -37.70 17.82 5.45
CA ARG A 565 -38.88 17.29 4.71
C ARG A 565 -39.02 17.77 3.27
N PHE A 566 -38.48 18.94 2.91
CA PHE A 566 -38.53 19.45 1.55
C PHE A 566 -37.58 18.71 0.60
N TYR A 567 -36.53 18.11 1.16
CA TYR A 567 -35.51 17.33 0.47
C TYR A 567 -35.73 15.83 0.64
N THR A 568 -36.40 15.39 1.71
CA THR A 568 -36.70 13.98 1.97
C THR A 568 -37.74 13.45 0.99
N PRO A 569 -37.48 12.31 0.32
CA PRO A 569 -38.49 11.65 -0.49
C PRO A 569 -39.69 11.14 0.34
N PRO A 570 -40.92 11.19 -0.21
CA PRO A 570 -42.13 10.89 0.55
C PRO A 570 -42.27 9.43 1.00
N TRP A 571 -41.52 8.50 0.40
CA TRP A 571 -41.58 7.08 0.76
C TRP A 571 -41.09 6.79 2.18
N TYR A 572 -40.20 7.62 2.73
CA TYR A 572 -39.75 7.48 4.12
C TYR A 572 -40.87 7.75 5.13
N ASP A 573 -41.66 8.80 4.90
CA ASP A 573 -42.81 9.11 5.76
C ASP A 573 -43.89 8.01 5.65
N GLU A 574 -44.12 7.47 4.45
CA GLU A 574 -45.04 6.35 4.23
C GLU A 574 -44.57 5.08 4.96
N GLU A 575 -43.29 4.72 4.87
CA GLU A 575 -42.74 3.56 5.60
C GLU A 575 -42.82 3.77 7.12
N LEU A 576 -42.50 4.96 7.63
CA LEU A 576 -42.62 5.29 9.05
C LEU A 576 -44.08 5.25 9.54
N ARG A 577 -45.05 5.69 8.73
CA ARG A 577 -46.49 5.57 9.07
C ARG A 577 -46.93 4.12 9.10
N GLY A 578 -46.45 3.31 8.17
CA GLY A 578 -46.64 1.86 8.20
C GLY A 578 -46.08 1.27 9.49
N LEU A 579 -44.81 1.57 9.80
CA LEU A 579 -44.10 1.12 10.99
C LEU A 579 -44.85 1.50 12.27
N ALA A 580 -45.36 2.72 12.35
CA ALA A 580 -46.19 3.20 13.44
C ALA A 580 -47.49 2.38 13.58
N ALA A 581 -48.25 2.20 12.50
CA ALA A 581 -49.49 1.43 12.49
C ALA A 581 -49.27 -0.06 12.82
N GLY A 582 -48.14 -0.62 12.38
CA GLY A 582 -47.77 -2.00 12.65
C GLY A 582 -47.37 -2.22 14.11
N SER A 583 -46.49 -1.36 14.63
CA SER A 583 -45.88 -1.48 15.95
C SER A 583 -46.76 -0.96 17.09
N GLY A 584 -47.67 -0.01 16.81
CA GLY A 584 -48.43 0.71 17.83
C GLY A 584 -47.69 1.87 18.51
N ILE A 585 -46.48 2.19 18.04
CA ILE A 585 -45.75 3.40 18.46
C ILE A 585 -46.17 4.59 17.60
N SER A 586 -46.14 5.79 18.17
CA SER A 586 -46.48 7.00 17.42
C SER A 586 -45.50 7.26 16.27
N TYR A 587 -46.03 7.78 15.17
CA TYR A 587 -45.24 8.22 14.02
C TYR A 587 -44.14 9.21 14.44
N GLU A 588 -44.44 10.16 15.34
CA GLU A 588 -43.47 11.16 15.77
C GLU A 588 -42.25 10.53 16.46
N ASN A 589 -42.45 9.52 17.32
CA ASN A 589 -41.33 8.88 18.02
C ASN A 589 -40.44 8.09 17.07
N LEU A 590 -41.02 7.34 16.13
CA LEU A 590 -40.25 6.60 15.13
C LEU A 590 -39.50 7.54 14.18
N ARG A 591 -40.14 8.63 13.76
CA ARG A 591 -39.52 9.68 12.95
C ARG A 591 -38.33 10.32 13.67
N ARG A 592 -38.52 10.72 14.93
CA ARG A 592 -37.46 11.31 15.76
C ARG A 592 -36.27 10.35 15.95
N MET A 593 -36.54 9.07 16.20
CA MET A 593 -35.49 8.06 16.27
C MET A 593 -34.67 7.97 14.97
N ASN A 594 -35.34 7.98 13.81
CA ASN A 594 -34.68 7.90 12.50
C ASN A 594 -33.89 9.16 12.11
N LEU A 595 -34.23 10.31 12.68
CA LEU A 595 -33.53 11.57 12.46
C LEU A 595 -32.43 11.84 13.50
N LEU A 596 -32.28 11.00 14.54
CA LEU A 596 -31.20 11.19 15.52
C LEU A 596 -29.80 11.17 14.88
N PRO A 597 -29.47 10.28 13.93
CA PRO A 597 -28.18 10.30 13.25
C PRO A 597 -27.91 11.59 12.45
N GLU A 598 -28.92 12.41 12.17
CA GLU A 598 -28.73 13.72 11.55
C GLU A 598 -28.25 14.78 12.56
N LEU A 599 -28.50 14.55 13.85
CA LEU A 599 -28.03 15.42 14.94
C LEU A 599 -26.66 14.99 15.47
N ILE A 600 -26.46 13.68 15.62
CA ILE A 600 -25.26 13.09 16.24
C ILE A 600 -24.43 12.34 15.21
N LYS A 601 -23.12 12.18 15.46
CA LYS A 601 -22.23 11.38 14.61
C LYS A 601 -21.37 10.46 15.49
N ALA A 602 -21.07 9.26 15.02
CA ALA A 602 -20.31 8.26 15.76
C ALA A 602 -18.90 8.08 15.19
N ALA A 603 -17.94 7.74 16.06
CA ALA A 603 -16.63 7.28 15.60
C ALA A 603 -16.83 5.91 14.92
N CYS A 604 -16.05 5.60 13.89
CA CYS A 604 -16.13 4.32 13.20
C CYS A 604 -14.81 4.05 12.49
N THR A 605 -14.59 2.80 12.06
CA THR A 605 -13.60 2.46 11.05
C THR A 605 -14.30 2.04 9.76
N VAL A 606 -13.80 2.52 8.63
CA VAL A 606 -14.20 2.09 7.29
C VAL A 606 -12.95 1.58 6.57
N LEU A 607 -13.04 0.41 5.93
CA LEU A 607 -11.93 -0.18 5.17
C LEU A 607 -12.48 -0.90 3.94
N GLY A 608 -11.88 -0.64 2.79
CA GLY A 608 -12.02 -1.42 1.57
C GLY A 608 -10.67 -1.99 1.16
N ALA A 609 -10.60 -3.29 0.94
CA ALA A 609 -9.39 -3.98 0.49
C ALA A 609 -9.74 -4.94 -0.66
N TRP A 610 -8.95 -4.93 -1.73
CA TRP A 610 -9.13 -5.81 -2.89
C TRP A 610 -7.80 -6.15 -3.58
N GLY A 611 -7.84 -6.84 -4.72
CA GLY A 611 -6.66 -7.03 -5.57
C GLY A 611 -5.52 -7.77 -4.85
N GLU A 612 -4.31 -7.21 -4.90
CA GLU A 612 -3.14 -7.85 -4.29
C GLU A 612 -3.15 -7.80 -2.75
N SER A 613 -4.05 -7.02 -2.15
CA SER A 613 -4.15 -6.91 -0.69
C SER A 613 -4.95 -8.03 -0.03
N THR A 614 -5.80 -8.76 -0.78
CA THR A 614 -6.69 -9.81 -0.27
C THR A 614 -6.35 -11.19 -0.82
N THR A 615 -6.67 -12.23 -0.05
CA THR A 615 -6.40 -13.64 -0.46
C THR A 615 -7.23 -14.12 -1.65
N SER A 616 -8.40 -13.52 -1.91
CA SER A 616 -9.30 -13.85 -3.02
C SER A 616 -9.17 -12.91 -4.22
N SER A 617 -8.39 -11.83 -4.08
CA SER A 617 -8.33 -10.69 -4.99
C SER A 617 -9.65 -9.93 -5.20
N THR A 618 -10.72 -10.30 -4.50
CA THR A 618 -12.01 -9.60 -4.51
C THR A 618 -12.12 -8.59 -3.37
N LEU A 619 -13.19 -7.78 -3.39
CA LEU A 619 -13.44 -6.77 -2.37
C LEU A 619 -13.86 -7.36 -1.02
N LEU A 620 -13.20 -6.88 0.02
CA LEU A 620 -13.63 -6.91 1.42
C LEU A 620 -13.96 -5.49 1.84
N HIS A 621 -15.12 -5.31 2.49
CA HIS A 621 -15.57 -4.01 2.98
C HIS A 621 -15.92 -4.13 4.46
N LEU A 622 -15.12 -3.51 5.32
CA LEU A 622 -15.37 -3.39 6.75
C LEU A 622 -16.06 -2.05 7.06
N ARG A 623 -17.11 -2.13 7.89
CA ARG A 623 -17.63 -1.02 8.67
C ARG A 623 -17.70 -1.42 10.13
N ALA A 624 -16.99 -0.69 10.98
CA ALA A 624 -16.95 -0.91 12.42
C ALA A 624 -17.46 0.34 13.15
N LEU A 625 -18.61 0.25 13.82
CA LEU A 625 -19.25 1.34 14.56
C LEU A 625 -18.76 1.43 16.00
N ASP A 626 -18.14 2.57 16.33
CA ASP A 626 -17.73 2.93 17.69
C ASP A 626 -18.70 3.98 18.28
N TRP A 627 -19.62 3.53 19.13
CA TRP A 627 -20.62 4.41 19.75
C TRP A 627 -20.79 4.16 21.25
N ASP A 628 -21.89 3.54 21.66
CA ASP A 628 -22.11 3.10 23.04
C ASP A 628 -22.61 1.66 23.00
N ASP A 629 -21.73 0.76 23.41
CA ASP A 629 -21.96 -0.68 23.49
C ASP A 629 -23.05 -1.05 24.52
N LYS A 630 -23.43 -0.11 25.41
CA LYS A 630 -24.50 -0.24 26.41
C LYS A 630 -25.83 0.37 25.99
N ALA A 631 -25.91 1.00 24.81
CA ALA A 631 -27.13 1.62 24.35
C ALA A 631 -28.27 0.58 24.23
N PRO A 632 -29.52 0.89 24.66
CA PRO A 632 -30.63 -0.05 24.61
C PRO A 632 -30.91 -0.63 23.22
N ILE A 633 -30.55 0.10 22.15
CA ILE A 633 -30.73 -0.35 20.77
C ILE A 633 -29.97 -1.65 20.44
N ALA A 634 -28.88 -1.94 21.17
CA ALA A 634 -28.09 -3.16 20.98
C ALA A 634 -28.83 -4.44 21.43
N LYS A 635 -29.83 -4.33 22.32
CA LYS A 635 -30.61 -5.48 22.84
C LYS A 635 -31.37 -6.24 21.76
N TYR A 636 -31.71 -5.55 20.66
CA TYR A 636 -32.50 -6.09 19.57
C TYR A 636 -31.75 -5.96 18.24
N ALA A 637 -30.56 -6.56 18.18
CA ALA A 637 -29.77 -6.69 16.95
C ALA A 637 -30.66 -7.12 15.77
N THR A 638 -30.73 -6.28 14.73
CA THR A 638 -31.69 -6.45 13.63
C THR A 638 -31.05 -6.13 12.29
N VAL A 639 -31.17 -7.06 11.35
CA VAL A 639 -30.91 -6.85 9.92
C VAL A 639 -32.25 -6.88 9.20
N VAL A 640 -32.53 -5.85 8.40
CA VAL A 640 -33.78 -5.76 7.64
C VAL A 640 -33.48 -5.96 6.17
N VAL A 641 -34.10 -6.95 5.54
CA VAL A 641 -33.95 -7.29 4.13
C VAL A 641 -35.20 -6.81 3.39
N TYR A 642 -35.01 -5.86 2.48
CA TYR A 642 -36.08 -5.24 1.71
C TYR A 642 -36.16 -5.87 0.33
N HIS A 643 -37.39 -6.18 -0.08
CA HIS A 643 -37.77 -6.66 -1.40
C HIS A 643 -38.76 -5.68 -2.03
N PRO A 644 -38.29 -4.49 -2.44
CA PRO A 644 -39.16 -3.40 -2.90
C PRO A 644 -39.80 -3.70 -4.26
N ASN A 645 -41.04 -3.24 -4.45
CA ASN A 645 -41.67 -3.23 -5.77
C ASN A 645 -41.10 -2.10 -6.64
N ALA A 646 -40.25 -2.46 -7.60
CA ALA A 646 -39.64 -1.52 -8.55
C ALA A 646 -40.66 -0.70 -9.36
N SER A 647 -41.89 -1.18 -9.52
CA SER A 647 -42.96 -0.48 -10.26
C SER A 647 -43.84 0.41 -9.39
N TYR A 648 -43.50 0.64 -8.13
CA TYR A 648 -44.26 1.55 -7.28
C TYR A 648 -44.28 2.97 -7.89
N GLU A 649 -45.48 3.49 -8.13
CA GLU A 649 -45.69 4.77 -8.81
C GLU A 649 -45.02 5.94 -8.08
N GLY A 650 -44.99 5.91 -6.75
CA GLY A 650 -44.35 6.95 -5.95
C GLY A 650 -42.84 7.07 -6.19
N TYR A 651 -42.13 5.96 -6.48
CA TYR A 651 -40.73 6.02 -6.92
C TYR A 651 -40.65 6.63 -8.31
N THR A 652 -41.43 6.11 -9.26
CA THR A 652 -41.41 6.54 -10.68
C THR A 652 -41.69 8.03 -10.86
N GLN A 653 -42.64 8.58 -10.11
CA GLN A 653 -43.00 10.00 -10.21
C GLN A 653 -41.98 10.95 -9.57
N ASN A 654 -41.24 10.49 -8.56
CA ASN A 654 -40.45 11.38 -7.70
C ASN A 654 -38.94 11.16 -7.82
N PHE A 655 -38.46 10.04 -8.35
CA PHE A 655 -37.02 9.74 -8.36
C PHE A 655 -36.19 10.83 -9.05
N HIS A 656 -36.61 11.26 -10.25
CA HIS A 656 -35.94 12.35 -10.97
C HIS A 656 -35.86 13.64 -10.17
N LYS A 657 -36.94 14.00 -9.44
CA LYS A 657 -36.99 15.21 -8.62
C LYS A 657 -35.89 15.24 -7.55
N TYR A 658 -35.56 14.09 -6.95
CA TYR A 658 -34.63 14.02 -5.82
C TYR A 658 -33.18 13.70 -6.23
N TYR A 659 -32.98 12.90 -7.29
CA TYR A 659 -31.64 12.44 -7.71
C TYR A 659 -31.20 12.94 -9.08
N ARG A 660 -32.05 13.68 -9.81
CA ARG A 660 -31.77 14.20 -11.17
C ARG A 660 -31.35 13.09 -12.15
N GLN A 661 -31.96 11.91 -12.00
CA GLN A 661 -31.70 10.73 -12.81
C GLN A 661 -33.03 10.14 -13.31
N GLU A 662 -32.98 9.50 -14.47
CA GLU A 662 -34.10 8.79 -15.10
C GLU A 662 -33.77 7.29 -15.17
N ASN A 663 -34.79 6.44 -15.29
CA ASN A 663 -34.63 4.98 -15.47
C ASN A 663 -33.86 4.27 -14.33
N TYR A 664 -34.25 4.52 -13.08
CA TYR A 664 -33.73 3.78 -11.93
C TYR A 664 -34.12 2.29 -11.99
N LYS A 665 -33.30 1.44 -11.35
CA LYS A 665 -33.67 0.08 -10.95
C LYS A 665 -33.93 0.09 -9.46
N SER A 666 -34.74 -0.85 -8.96
CA SER A 666 -34.88 -1.05 -7.51
C SER A 666 -34.43 -2.46 -7.18
N HIS A 667 -33.44 -2.54 -6.31
CA HIS A 667 -32.78 -3.78 -5.92
C HIS A 667 -33.30 -4.27 -4.58
N ALA A 668 -33.31 -5.58 -4.37
CA ALA A 668 -33.35 -6.13 -3.02
C ALA A 668 -32.07 -5.75 -2.27
N PHE A 669 -32.20 -5.41 -0.99
CA PHE A 669 -31.04 -5.01 -0.18
C PHE A 669 -31.24 -5.29 1.30
N ALA A 670 -30.12 -5.39 2.02
CA ALA A 670 -30.08 -5.57 3.46
C ALA A 670 -29.58 -4.29 4.12
N ASN A 671 -30.33 -3.82 5.12
CA ASN A 671 -29.93 -2.75 6.02
C ASN A 671 -29.37 -3.37 7.31
N PHE A 672 -28.09 -3.14 7.58
CA PHE A 672 -27.41 -3.58 8.80
C PHE A 672 -27.44 -2.43 9.81
N GLY A 673 -28.44 -2.45 10.69
CA GLY A 673 -28.70 -1.35 11.59
C GLY A 673 -29.29 -1.82 12.91
N TYR A 674 -30.14 -0.98 13.48
CA TYR A 674 -30.82 -1.27 14.75
C TYR A 674 -32.33 -1.24 14.55
N LEU A 675 -33.04 -1.92 15.44
CA LEU A 675 -34.48 -2.06 15.39
C LEU A 675 -35.19 -0.70 15.27
N GLY A 676 -36.04 -0.53 14.27
CA GLY A 676 -36.82 0.69 14.04
C GLY A 676 -36.14 1.76 13.18
N LEU A 677 -34.85 1.60 12.86
CA LEU A 677 -34.15 2.46 11.89
C LEU A 677 -34.39 1.97 10.46
N ILE A 678 -34.99 2.84 9.64
CA ILE A 678 -35.22 2.63 8.21
C ILE A 678 -34.19 3.34 7.33
N GLY A 679 -33.49 4.35 7.84
CA GLY A 679 -32.29 4.87 7.20
C GLY A 679 -31.12 3.87 7.29
N SER A 680 -30.12 4.02 6.43
CA SER A 680 -28.96 3.12 6.41
C SER A 680 -27.72 3.77 7.02
N LEU A 681 -27.16 3.09 8.02
CA LEU A 681 -25.80 3.33 8.52
C LEU A 681 -24.79 2.45 7.78
N SER A 682 -25.22 1.24 7.41
CA SER A 682 -24.48 0.29 6.59
C SER A 682 -25.46 -0.61 5.87
N ALA A 683 -25.21 -0.93 4.60
CA ALA A 683 -26.13 -1.71 3.81
C ALA A 683 -25.44 -2.39 2.62
N TYR A 684 -26.07 -3.43 2.07
CA TYR A 684 -25.58 -4.23 0.94
C TYR A 684 -26.75 -4.64 0.05
N SER A 685 -26.62 -4.51 -1.27
CA SER A 685 -27.68 -4.87 -2.24
C SER A 685 -27.38 -6.15 -3.02
N GLU A 686 -28.40 -6.72 -3.65
CA GLU A 686 -28.27 -7.82 -4.61
C GLU A 686 -27.43 -7.43 -5.84
N ALA A 687 -27.35 -6.13 -6.15
CA ALA A 687 -26.45 -5.58 -7.18
C ALA A 687 -24.98 -5.58 -6.74
N SER A 688 -24.67 -6.13 -5.56
CA SER A 688 -23.32 -6.15 -4.98
C SER A 688 -22.73 -4.75 -4.81
N ILE A 689 -23.58 -3.79 -4.41
CA ILE A 689 -23.18 -2.47 -3.92
C ILE A 689 -23.28 -2.50 -2.39
N GLY A 690 -22.23 -2.07 -1.70
CA GLY A 690 -22.24 -1.98 -0.25
C GLY A 690 -21.68 -0.67 0.26
N LEU A 691 -22.15 -0.27 1.44
CA LEU A 691 -21.88 1.04 1.99
C LEU A 691 -21.58 0.96 3.49
N GLY A 692 -20.57 1.71 3.91
CA GLY A 692 -20.26 2.00 5.31
C GLY A 692 -20.03 3.49 5.52
N GLU A 693 -20.17 3.96 6.76
CA GLU A 693 -19.92 5.35 7.12
C GLU A 693 -19.02 5.44 8.35
N LYS A 694 -18.41 6.62 8.48
CA LYS A 694 -17.72 7.09 9.67
C LYS A 694 -17.92 8.61 9.81
N VAL A 695 -17.90 9.16 11.03
CA VAL A 695 -17.78 10.62 11.21
C VAL A 695 -16.55 11.23 10.51
N TRP A 696 -16.74 12.40 9.88
CA TRP A 696 -15.65 13.26 9.44
C TRP A 696 -15.52 14.47 10.36
N ILE A 697 -14.54 14.39 11.26
CA ILE A 697 -14.16 15.47 12.18
C ILE A 697 -13.12 16.33 11.47
N THR A 698 -13.53 17.51 11.01
CA THR A 698 -12.66 18.51 10.39
C THR A 698 -12.55 19.75 11.29
N LYS A 699 -11.48 20.54 11.10
CA LYS A 699 -11.34 21.87 11.70
C LYS A 699 -12.23 22.91 11.01
N GLU A 700 -12.68 22.62 9.80
CA GLU A 700 -13.57 23.50 9.04
C GLU A 700 -14.97 23.45 9.63
N THR A 701 -15.47 24.61 10.03
CA THR A 701 -16.74 24.70 10.76
C THR A 701 -17.93 24.99 9.84
N ASP A 702 -17.70 25.31 8.57
CA ASP A 702 -18.72 25.80 7.63
C ASP A 702 -19.03 24.84 6.47
N ILE A 703 -18.56 23.59 6.51
CA ILE A 703 -18.82 22.59 5.46
C ILE A 703 -20.12 21.78 5.64
N THR A 704 -20.86 22.03 6.72
CA THR A 704 -22.10 21.29 7.04
C THR A 704 -23.33 22.20 7.06
N THR A 705 -24.51 21.60 6.79
CA THR A 705 -25.81 22.24 6.88
C THR A 705 -26.84 21.27 7.46
N ARG A 706 -28.06 21.74 7.74
CA ARG A 706 -29.25 20.90 7.98
C ARG A 706 -30.34 21.10 6.94
N PHE A 707 -30.09 21.95 5.95
CA PHE A 707 -30.97 22.19 4.80
C PHE A 707 -30.62 21.22 3.67
N GLY A 708 -31.06 19.98 3.78
CA GLY A 708 -30.76 18.95 2.78
C GLY A 708 -31.39 17.61 3.09
N ASN A 709 -31.02 16.61 2.30
CA ASN A 709 -31.38 15.21 2.48
C ASN A 709 -30.72 14.66 3.75
N PRO A 710 -31.47 14.04 4.68
CA PRO A 710 -30.87 13.31 5.77
C PRO A 710 -29.91 12.25 5.24
N TRP A 711 -28.68 12.23 5.73
CA TRP A 711 -27.62 11.46 5.08
C TRP A 711 -27.93 9.95 5.07
N THR A 712 -28.52 9.41 6.15
CA THR A 712 -28.90 7.99 6.24
C THR A 712 -29.94 7.58 5.20
N TYR A 713 -30.79 8.50 4.74
CA TYR A 713 -31.77 8.25 3.68
C TYR A 713 -31.12 8.29 2.29
N VAL A 714 -30.13 9.17 2.09
CA VAL A 714 -29.33 9.16 0.84
C VAL A 714 -28.63 7.81 0.68
N LEU A 715 -27.96 7.33 1.73
CA LEU A 715 -27.24 6.04 1.67
C LEU A 715 -28.18 4.86 1.42
N ARG A 716 -29.36 4.90 2.03
CA ARG A 716 -30.41 3.91 1.84
C ARG A 716 -30.90 3.87 0.40
N ASP A 717 -31.20 5.02 -0.18
CA ASP A 717 -31.61 5.13 -1.59
C ASP A 717 -30.47 4.73 -2.54
N VAL A 718 -29.22 5.10 -2.25
CA VAL A 718 -28.04 4.67 -3.05
C VAL A 718 -27.99 3.14 -3.13
N ILE A 719 -28.13 2.44 -2.00
CA ILE A 719 -28.10 0.98 -1.99
C ILE A 719 -29.32 0.37 -2.71
N GLN A 720 -30.49 0.98 -2.59
CA GLN A 720 -31.69 0.49 -3.26
C GLN A 720 -31.64 0.69 -4.78
N PHE A 721 -31.13 1.82 -5.25
CA PHE A 721 -31.34 2.26 -6.64
C PHE A 721 -30.10 2.23 -7.53
N ALA A 722 -28.89 2.16 -6.97
CA ALA A 722 -27.66 2.07 -7.75
C ALA A 722 -27.39 0.63 -8.23
N ASP A 723 -26.96 0.52 -9.47
CA ASP A 723 -26.58 -0.74 -10.13
C ASP A 723 -25.08 -0.83 -10.45
N SER A 724 -24.33 0.25 -10.22
CA SER A 724 -22.87 0.33 -10.37
C SER A 724 -22.30 1.38 -9.42
N ILE A 725 -20.97 1.40 -9.29
CA ILE A 725 -20.28 2.42 -8.49
C ILE A 725 -20.50 3.82 -9.05
N ASP A 726 -20.57 3.98 -10.37
CA ASP A 726 -20.76 5.28 -11.03
C ASP A 726 -22.16 5.83 -10.81
N THR A 727 -23.20 4.98 -10.88
CA THR A 727 -24.57 5.42 -10.58
C THR A 727 -24.70 5.79 -9.10
N ALA A 728 -24.08 5.04 -8.19
CA ALA A 728 -24.01 5.37 -6.77
C ALA A 728 -23.30 6.72 -6.50
N LEU A 729 -22.12 6.95 -7.11
CA LEU A 729 -21.39 8.22 -6.99
C LEU A 729 -22.19 9.39 -7.55
N THR A 730 -22.90 9.20 -8.66
CA THR A 730 -23.76 10.22 -9.26
C THR A 730 -24.93 10.57 -8.33
N MET A 731 -25.55 9.58 -7.68
CA MET A 731 -26.60 9.81 -6.69
C MET A 731 -26.07 10.61 -5.49
N ILE A 732 -24.90 10.23 -4.96
CA ILE A 732 -24.23 10.94 -3.86
C ILE A 732 -23.92 12.39 -4.25
N ALA A 733 -23.39 12.61 -5.46
CA ALA A 733 -23.08 13.95 -5.96
C ALA A 733 -24.32 14.82 -6.16
N ASN A 734 -25.46 14.22 -6.54
CA ASN A 734 -26.70 14.93 -6.77
C ASN A 734 -27.53 15.21 -5.52
N ALA A 735 -27.25 14.53 -4.41
CA ALA A 735 -27.93 14.77 -3.15
C ALA A 735 -27.68 16.21 -2.62
N HIS A 736 -28.67 16.77 -1.94
CA HIS A 736 -28.49 17.99 -1.14
C HIS A 736 -27.92 17.58 0.21
N ARG A 737 -26.59 17.49 0.29
CA ARG A 737 -25.90 16.87 1.42
C ARG A 737 -25.91 17.77 2.66
N THR A 738 -25.88 17.17 3.86
CA THR A 738 -26.04 17.89 5.12
C THR A 738 -24.79 17.84 6.01
N CYS A 739 -24.47 16.66 6.52
CA CYS A 739 -23.43 16.43 7.52
C CYS A 739 -22.09 16.05 6.89
N SER A 740 -20.98 16.40 7.56
CA SER A 740 -19.64 15.85 7.26
C SER A 740 -19.50 14.41 7.78
N ILE A 741 -19.36 13.46 6.87
CA ILE A 741 -19.07 12.04 7.13
C ILE A 741 -18.09 11.52 6.08
N HIS A 742 -17.34 10.50 6.44
CA HIS A 742 -16.62 9.64 5.52
C HIS A 742 -17.53 8.49 5.11
N LEU A 743 -17.55 8.12 3.83
CA LEU A 743 -18.28 6.97 3.31
C LEU A 743 -17.32 5.99 2.64
N GLY A 744 -17.49 4.70 2.92
CA GLY A 744 -16.95 3.63 2.10
C GLY A 744 -18.01 3.17 1.12
N LEU A 745 -17.72 3.23 -0.18
CA LEU A 745 -18.60 2.74 -1.23
C LEU A 745 -17.91 1.61 -1.99
N GLY A 746 -18.44 0.39 -1.85
CA GLY A 746 -17.93 -0.81 -2.51
C GLY A 746 -18.86 -1.30 -3.61
N ALA A 747 -18.29 -1.79 -4.70
CA ALA A 747 -19.00 -2.43 -5.80
C ALA A 747 -18.21 -3.63 -6.34
N TYR A 748 -18.93 -4.68 -6.76
CA TYR A 748 -18.34 -5.86 -7.39
C TYR A 748 -19.21 -6.37 -8.54
N GLU A 749 -18.64 -6.43 -9.74
CA GLU A 749 -19.33 -6.95 -10.91
C GLU A 749 -19.11 -8.46 -11.06
N ARG A 750 -20.06 -9.25 -10.53
CA ARG A 750 -19.98 -10.73 -10.53
C ARG A 750 -19.91 -11.37 -11.94
N ASN A 751 -20.39 -10.69 -12.97
CA ASN A 751 -20.53 -11.23 -14.34
C ASN A 751 -19.61 -10.58 -15.37
N ALA A 752 -18.58 -9.86 -14.94
CA ALA A 752 -17.67 -9.20 -15.86
C ALA A 752 -16.88 -10.21 -16.71
N THR A 753 -16.82 -9.98 -18.03
CA THR A 753 -16.25 -10.91 -19.02
C THR A 753 -14.90 -10.44 -19.58
N SER A 754 -14.43 -9.26 -19.18
CA SER A 754 -13.17 -8.64 -19.61
C SER A 754 -12.25 -8.39 -18.41
N HIS A 755 -10.94 -8.60 -18.61
CA HIS A 755 -9.88 -8.32 -17.61
C HIS A 755 -9.47 -6.83 -17.54
N GLY A 756 -10.08 -5.96 -18.37
CA GLY A 756 -9.62 -4.57 -18.60
C GLY A 756 -10.49 -3.46 -18.00
N ASP A 757 -11.71 -3.78 -17.56
CA ASP A 757 -12.56 -2.86 -16.79
C ASP A 757 -12.44 -3.26 -15.31
N GLN A 758 -12.36 -2.31 -14.37
CA GLN A 758 -12.16 -2.67 -12.96
C GLN A 758 -13.41 -3.36 -12.39
N ASN A 759 -13.44 -4.69 -12.45
CA ASN A 759 -14.50 -5.58 -11.94
C ASN A 759 -14.78 -5.43 -10.42
N VAL A 760 -13.92 -4.68 -9.73
CA VAL A 760 -13.90 -4.49 -8.29
C VAL A 760 -13.56 -3.03 -8.02
N GLY A 761 -14.39 -2.33 -7.25
CA GLY A 761 -14.13 -0.94 -6.91
C GLY A 761 -14.51 -0.63 -5.48
N PHE A 762 -13.62 0.05 -4.76
CA PHE A 762 -13.96 0.74 -3.53
C PHE A 762 -13.57 2.21 -3.64
N ARG A 763 -14.39 3.09 -3.08
CA ARG A 763 -14.09 4.51 -2.95
C ARG A 763 -14.28 4.95 -1.51
N GLY A 764 -13.28 5.62 -0.98
CA GLY A 764 -13.45 6.49 0.18
C GLY A 764 -14.08 7.79 -0.30
N ILE A 765 -15.10 8.30 0.38
CA ILE A 765 -15.72 9.57 0.05
C ILE A 765 -15.76 10.47 1.29
N GLU A 766 -15.13 11.63 1.23
CA GLU A 766 -15.43 12.74 2.15
C GLU A 766 -16.73 13.39 1.67
N TYR A 767 -17.79 13.23 2.45
CA TYR A 767 -19.14 13.69 2.15
C TYR A 767 -19.49 14.83 3.09
N SER A 768 -19.77 16.02 2.56
CA SER A 768 -20.36 17.12 3.31
C SER A 768 -21.32 17.96 2.45
N ALA A 769 -21.86 19.03 3.02
CA ALA A 769 -22.74 19.94 2.27
C ALA A 769 -22.00 20.72 1.18
N LYS A 770 -20.71 21.00 1.40
CA LYS A 770 -19.88 21.81 0.49
C LYS A 770 -18.82 21.01 -0.25
N GLU A 771 -18.42 19.86 0.28
CA GLU A 771 -17.27 19.10 -0.21
C GLU A 771 -17.64 17.67 -0.58
N LEU A 772 -17.10 17.19 -1.69
CA LEU A 772 -17.21 15.81 -2.16
C LEU A 772 -15.85 15.36 -2.69
N ASN A 773 -15.00 14.81 -1.82
CA ASN A 773 -13.70 14.31 -2.25
C ASN A 773 -13.79 12.79 -2.36
N ILE A 774 -13.40 12.26 -3.51
CA ILE A 774 -13.48 10.83 -3.83
C ILE A 774 -12.05 10.30 -3.90
N PHE A 775 -11.77 9.30 -3.08
CA PHE A 775 -10.46 8.70 -2.90
C PHE A 775 -10.45 7.29 -3.45
N ASN A 776 -9.41 6.97 -4.23
CA ASN A 776 -8.93 5.61 -4.41
C ASN A 776 -7.67 5.39 -3.55
N TRP A 777 -7.09 4.18 -3.57
CA TRP A 777 -5.91 3.87 -2.77
C TRP A 777 -4.72 4.78 -3.09
N GLN A 778 -4.59 5.22 -4.35
CA GLN A 778 -3.54 6.14 -4.80
C GLN A 778 -3.65 7.53 -4.18
N ASP A 779 -4.88 7.95 -3.84
CA ASP A 779 -5.20 9.31 -3.41
C ASP A 779 -5.25 9.44 -1.89
N MET A 780 -5.07 8.33 -1.17
CA MET A 780 -5.12 8.31 0.30
C MET A 780 -4.00 9.14 0.91
N TYR A 781 -4.21 9.60 2.14
CA TYR A 781 -3.17 10.29 2.88
C TYR A 781 -1.94 9.38 3.04
N ASN A 782 -0.74 9.92 2.80
CA ASN A 782 0.52 9.21 3.02
C ASN A 782 1.25 9.80 4.22
N THR A 783 0.95 9.29 5.41
CA THR A 783 1.66 9.66 6.65
C THR A 783 2.26 8.42 7.29
N PRO A 784 3.25 8.53 8.18
CA PRO A 784 3.82 7.37 8.86
C PRO A 784 2.79 6.48 9.59
N ASN A 785 1.70 7.07 10.08
CA ASN A 785 0.61 6.36 10.78
C ASN A 785 -0.54 5.97 9.84
N HIS A 786 -0.54 6.50 8.62
CA HIS A 786 -1.53 6.21 7.59
C HIS A 786 -0.83 5.86 6.26
N PRO A 787 -0.13 4.71 6.18
CA PRO A 787 0.56 4.32 4.96
C PRO A 787 -0.38 4.05 3.78
N ILE A 788 0.03 4.47 2.59
CA ILE A 788 -0.63 4.06 1.35
C ILE A 788 -0.29 2.59 1.06
N LEU A 789 -1.32 1.78 0.87
CA LEU A 789 -1.24 0.38 0.49
C LEU A 789 -2.01 0.18 -0.81
N LYS A 790 -1.38 -0.42 -1.81
CA LYS A 790 -2.01 -0.69 -3.11
C LYS A 790 -3.29 -1.51 -2.91
N ASP A 791 -4.38 -1.10 -3.55
CA ASP A 791 -5.71 -1.74 -3.43
C ASP A 791 -6.31 -1.75 -2.01
N VAL A 792 -5.94 -0.79 -1.16
CA VAL A 792 -6.53 -0.58 0.17
C VAL A 792 -6.88 0.89 0.38
N VAL A 793 -8.11 1.14 0.82
CA VAL A 793 -8.61 2.45 1.26
C VAL A 793 -9.16 2.28 2.65
N TYR A 794 -8.74 3.11 3.61
CA TYR A 794 -9.20 2.98 4.98
C TYR A 794 -9.23 4.31 5.73
N TRP A 795 -10.07 4.36 6.75
CA TRP A 795 -10.09 5.39 7.77
C TRP A 795 -10.35 4.73 9.11
N ASP A 796 -9.43 4.88 10.06
CA ASP A 796 -9.59 4.36 11.41
C ASP A 796 -10.60 5.19 12.23
N LYS A 797 -10.85 4.81 13.48
CA LYS A 797 -11.76 5.52 14.41
C LYS A 797 -11.30 6.92 14.83
N HIS A 798 -10.11 7.37 14.45
CA HIS A 798 -9.54 8.65 14.88
C HIS A 798 -9.78 9.77 13.87
N VAL A 799 -9.33 10.99 14.19
CA VAL A 799 -9.37 12.14 13.25
C VAL A 799 -8.45 11.84 12.07
N GLN A 800 -8.86 12.21 10.85
CA GLN A 800 -8.08 11.94 9.64
C GLN A 800 -7.32 13.19 9.16
N PRO A 801 -6.10 13.05 8.58
CA PRO A 801 -5.30 11.82 8.53
C PRO A 801 -4.91 11.35 9.94
N SER A 802 -4.89 10.04 10.16
CA SER A 802 -4.66 9.50 11.50
C SER A 802 -3.24 9.77 12.00
N ASN A 803 -3.16 10.02 13.31
CA ASN A 803 -1.90 10.03 14.06
C ASN A 803 -1.73 8.75 14.91
N ASP A 804 -2.68 7.82 14.85
CA ASP A 804 -2.61 6.54 15.54
C ASP A 804 -2.03 5.49 14.59
N PRO A 805 -0.89 4.85 14.92
CA PRO A 805 -0.26 3.89 14.03
C PRO A 805 -1.00 2.54 13.95
N CYS A 806 -1.92 2.25 14.88
CA CYS A 806 -2.39 0.88 15.09
C CYS A 806 -3.03 0.26 13.86
N LEU A 807 -4.06 0.88 13.27
CA LEU A 807 -4.74 0.30 12.11
C LEU A 807 -3.81 0.20 10.89
N GLY A 808 -3.03 1.25 10.62
CA GLY A 808 -2.09 1.26 9.49
C GLY A 808 -1.05 0.14 9.61
N SER A 809 -0.42 -0.03 10.77
CA SER A 809 0.57 -1.09 11.00
C SER A 809 -0.03 -2.49 10.94
N LEU A 810 -1.26 -2.69 11.41
CA LEU A 810 -1.97 -3.96 11.28
C LEU A 810 -2.26 -4.29 9.81
N LEU A 811 -2.69 -3.31 9.01
CA LEU A 811 -2.96 -3.50 7.58
C LEU A 811 -1.67 -3.80 6.79
N VAL A 812 -0.55 -3.12 7.08
CA VAL A 812 0.74 -3.45 6.47
C VAL A 812 1.14 -4.89 6.82
N GLY A 813 0.99 -5.28 8.09
CA GLY A 813 1.34 -6.63 8.56
C GLY A 813 0.46 -7.76 7.99
N GLN A 814 -0.76 -7.45 7.55
CA GLN A 814 -1.70 -8.41 6.95
C GLN A 814 -1.87 -8.24 5.44
N TYR A 815 -1.09 -7.36 4.81
CA TYR A 815 -1.22 -7.08 3.37
C TYR A 815 -0.98 -8.34 2.53
N GLY A 816 -1.91 -8.66 1.63
CA GLY A 816 -1.91 -9.89 0.83
C GLY A 816 -2.52 -11.10 1.55
N HIS A 817 -2.88 -10.96 2.82
CA HIS A 817 -3.49 -12.00 3.64
C HIS A 817 -4.87 -11.62 4.18
N LEU A 818 -5.42 -10.48 3.75
CA LEU A 818 -6.74 -10.03 4.17
C LEU A 818 -7.84 -10.98 3.66
N ASN A 819 -8.69 -11.39 4.60
CA ASN A 819 -9.95 -12.10 4.43
C ASN A 819 -10.85 -11.78 5.64
N ALA A 820 -12.13 -12.15 5.59
CA ALA A 820 -13.07 -11.81 6.67
C ALA A 820 -12.61 -12.31 8.05
N ALA A 821 -12.10 -13.55 8.14
CA ALA A 821 -11.62 -14.11 9.41
C ALA A 821 -10.38 -13.37 9.94
N ASN A 822 -9.44 -13.01 9.07
CA ASN A 822 -8.26 -12.26 9.42
C ASN A 822 -8.60 -10.83 9.88
N ILE A 823 -9.55 -10.16 9.20
CA ILE A 823 -10.03 -8.83 9.62
C ILE A 823 -10.64 -8.91 11.02
N ILE A 824 -11.50 -9.90 11.29
CA ILE A 824 -12.11 -10.10 12.60
C ILE A 824 -11.05 -10.37 13.68
N GLN A 825 -10.14 -11.30 13.41
CA GLN A 825 -9.19 -11.80 14.40
C GLN A 825 -8.02 -10.86 14.66
N ASN A 826 -7.50 -10.21 13.62
CA ASN A 826 -6.20 -9.51 13.67
C ASN A 826 -6.28 -8.04 13.29
N ILE A 827 -7.44 -7.53 12.83
CA ILE A 827 -7.60 -6.11 12.54
C ILE A 827 -8.53 -5.49 13.58
N THR A 828 -9.82 -5.80 13.52
CA THR A 828 -10.83 -5.08 14.30
C THR A 828 -10.69 -5.26 15.81
N SER A 829 -10.30 -6.46 16.26
CA SER A 829 -10.14 -6.74 17.68
C SER A 829 -8.82 -6.22 18.25
N LEU A 830 -7.76 -6.11 17.43
CA LEU A 830 -6.48 -5.51 17.83
C LEU A 830 -6.55 -3.99 17.85
N SER A 831 -7.24 -3.37 16.88
CA SER A 831 -7.50 -1.92 16.86
C SER A 831 -8.69 -1.50 17.74
N GLU A 832 -9.38 -2.46 18.37
CA GLU A 832 -10.55 -2.26 19.22
C GLU A 832 -11.58 -1.31 18.55
N THR A 833 -11.98 -1.63 17.32
CA THR A 833 -12.96 -0.83 16.56
C THR A 833 -14.20 -1.64 16.22
N GLY A 834 -15.36 -0.99 16.28
CA GLY A 834 -16.66 -1.60 16.18
C GLY A 834 -17.17 -2.11 17.52
N ASP A 835 -17.16 -1.30 18.57
CA ASP A 835 -17.69 -1.71 19.88
C ASP A 835 -19.19 -2.02 19.85
N ALA A 836 -19.99 -1.28 19.08
CA ALA A 836 -21.44 -1.43 19.02
C ALA A 836 -21.90 -2.32 17.86
N LEU A 837 -21.22 -2.27 16.72
CA LEU A 837 -21.47 -3.10 15.55
C LEU A 837 -20.18 -3.29 14.74
N ASN A 838 -19.84 -4.54 14.45
CA ASN A 838 -18.71 -4.90 13.61
C ASN A 838 -19.20 -5.70 12.39
N LEU A 839 -19.08 -5.15 11.19
CA LEU A 839 -19.62 -5.70 9.94
C LEU A 839 -18.52 -5.81 8.87
N ILE A 840 -18.31 -7.02 8.36
CA ILE A 840 -17.46 -7.28 7.20
C ILE A 840 -18.34 -7.83 6.07
N MET A 841 -18.38 -7.14 4.93
CA MET A 841 -18.99 -7.62 3.70
C MET A 841 -17.92 -8.24 2.80
N ASP A 842 -18.10 -9.52 2.47
CA ASP A 842 -17.23 -10.29 1.60
C ASP A 842 -17.91 -10.50 0.24
N TYR A 843 -17.40 -9.82 -0.78
CA TYR A 843 -18.02 -9.80 -2.09
C TYR A 843 -17.72 -11.09 -2.87
N ALA A 844 -16.59 -11.77 -2.60
CA ALA A 844 -16.33 -13.09 -3.19
C ALA A 844 -17.39 -14.10 -2.74
N GLU A 845 -17.58 -14.20 -1.43
CA GLU A 845 -18.52 -15.17 -0.85
C GLU A 845 -19.99 -14.76 -0.98
N ASN A 846 -20.27 -13.51 -1.37
CA ASN A 846 -21.59 -12.90 -1.25
C ASN A 846 -22.15 -13.04 0.18
N ALA A 847 -21.33 -12.69 1.17
CA ALA A 847 -21.61 -12.93 2.58
C ALA A 847 -21.36 -11.68 3.42
N ALA A 848 -22.08 -11.58 4.53
CA ALA A 848 -21.81 -10.60 5.57
C ALA A 848 -21.44 -11.31 6.87
N TYR A 849 -20.40 -10.85 7.54
CA TYR A 849 -19.96 -11.31 8.85
C TYR A 849 -20.25 -10.21 9.85
N ILE A 850 -21.14 -10.47 10.80
CA ILE A 850 -21.70 -9.42 11.65
C ILE A 850 -21.73 -9.82 13.12
N ALA A 851 -21.35 -8.87 13.98
CA ALA A 851 -21.52 -8.93 15.43
C ALA A 851 -22.09 -7.59 15.94
N TYR A 852 -22.90 -7.64 16.99
CA TYR A 852 -23.42 -6.48 17.71
C TYR A 852 -22.95 -6.54 19.16
N SER A 853 -22.93 -5.41 19.86
CA SER A 853 -22.72 -5.43 21.31
C SER A 853 -23.88 -6.13 22.03
N ALA A 854 -23.61 -6.66 23.22
CA ALA A 854 -24.60 -7.38 24.02
C ALA A 854 -24.67 -6.83 25.45
N PRO A 855 -25.40 -5.72 25.68
CA PRO A 855 -25.44 -5.04 26.98
C PRO A 855 -25.99 -5.88 28.14
N ASP A 856 -26.78 -6.90 27.83
CA ASP A 856 -27.45 -7.75 28.82
C ASP A 856 -26.70 -9.08 29.07
N ASP A 857 -25.54 -9.31 28.43
CA ASP A 857 -24.75 -10.53 28.60
C ASP A 857 -23.92 -10.46 29.91
N PRO A 858 -24.23 -11.29 30.92
CA PRO A 858 -23.56 -11.19 32.22
C PRO A 858 -22.17 -11.83 32.24
N GLN A 859 -21.79 -12.57 31.20
CA GLN A 859 -20.58 -13.41 31.18
C GLN A 859 -19.74 -13.28 29.91
N GLY A 860 -20.33 -12.88 28.78
CA GLY A 860 -19.62 -12.64 27.52
C GLY A 860 -19.00 -11.25 27.43
N PRO A 861 -18.12 -11.02 26.43
CA PRO A 861 -17.59 -9.70 26.16
C PRO A 861 -18.70 -8.75 25.68
N LEU A 862 -18.64 -7.50 26.11
CA LEU A 862 -19.67 -6.52 25.80
C LEU A 862 -19.57 -6.05 24.34
N GLU A 863 -18.35 -5.78 23.89
CA GLU A 863 -18.00 -5.12 22.64
C GLU A 863 -18.09 -6.08 21.44
N ALA A 864 -18.71 -5.64 20.35
CA ALA A 864 -18.96 -6.48 19.18
C ALA A 864 -17.67 -7.04 18.55
N PHE A 865 -16.57 -6.27 18.52
CA PHE A 865 -15.29 -6.73 17.98
C PHE A 865 -14.67 -7.92 18.75
N ASN A 866 -15.12 -8.18 19.99
CA ASN A 866 -14.70 -9.31 20.82
C ASN A 866 -15.70 -10.47 20.83
N ARG A 867 -16.87 -10.32 20.19
CA ARG A 867 -17.92 -11.34 20.16
C ARG A 867 -17.78 -12.27 18.97
N ALA A 868 -18.58 -13.33 18.93
CA ALA A 868 -18.59 -14.27 17.82
C ALA A 868 -19.38 -13.68 16.64
N HIS A 869 -18.73 -13.49 15.49
CA HIS A 869 -19.40 -13.03 14.28
C HIS A 869 -20.29 -14.11 13.69
N THR A 870 -21.49 -13.72 13.29
CA THR A 870 -22.42 -14.56 12.54
C THR A 870 -22.25 -14.31 11.05
N ARG A 871 -22.05 -15.37 10.26
CA ARG A 871 -22.03 -15.28 8.80
C ARG A 871 -23.46 -15.36 8.26
N LEU A 872 -23.82 -14.40 7.44
CA LEU A 872 -25.06 -14.33 6.68
C LEU A 872 -24.76 -14.58 5.20
N ASP A 873 -25.52 -15.48 4.58
CA ASP A 873 -25.45 -15.73 3.13
C ASP A 873 -26.36 -14.73 2.41
N MET A 874 -25.79 -13.71 1.79
CA MET A 874 -26.58 -12.61 1.23
C MET A 874 -27.37 -13.04 0.00
N ALA A 875 -26.83 -13.96 -0.81
CA ALA A 875 -27.57 -14.54 -1.93
C ALA A 875 -28.85 -15.24 -1.45
N GLN A 876 -28.73 -16.05 -0.39
CA GLN A 876 -29.89 -16.73 0.17
C GLN A 876 -30.90 -15.74 0.77
N LEU A 877 -30.44 -14.69 1.45
CA LEU A 877 -31.33 -13.70 2.05
C LEU A 877 -32.12 -12.91 0.98
N PHE A 878 -31.48 -12.53 -0.13
CA PHE A 878 -32.17 -11.84 -1.24
C PHE A 878 -33.08 -12.76 -2.03
N ALA A 879 -32.83 -14.08 -2.03
CA ALA A 879 -33.68 -15.06 -2.70
C ALA A 879 -34.86 -15.58 -1.85
N GLU A 880 -35.02 -15.13 -0.60
CA GLU A 880 -36.11 -15.58 0.27
C GLU A 880 -37.47 -15.25 -0.39
N PRO A 881 -38.37 -16.23 -0.59
CA PRO A 881 -39.63 -15.99 -1.28
C PRO A 881 -40.60 -15.16 -0.42
N SER A 882 -41.47 -14.39 -1.07
CA SER A 882 -42.56 -13.70 -0.37
C SER A 882 -43.46 -14.68 0.40
N PRO A 883 -44.09 -14.25 1.51
CA PRO A 883 -45.18 -15.01 2.13
C PRO A 883 -46.25 -15.38 1.09
N LYS A 884 -46.80 -16.59 1.22
CA LYS A 884 -47.94 -17.05 0.40
C LYS A 884 -49.26 -16.49 0.90
#